data_AF-A0A371JXC1-F1
#
_entry.id   AF-A0A371JXC1-F1
#
_cell.length_a   1.000
_cell.length_b   1.000
_cell.length_c   1.000
_cell.angle_alpha   90.00
_cell.angle_beta   90.00
_cell.angle_gamma   90.00
#
_symmetry.space_group_name_H-M   'P 1'
#
loop_
_entity.id
_entity.type
_entity.pdbx_description
1 polymer ?
#
loop_
_entity_poly.entity_id
_entity_poly.type
_entity_poly.pdbx_seq_one_letter_code
_entity_poly.pdbx_strand_id
1 'polypeptide(L)'
;MAYFSLNAPVIIQRYPFDYHSHFGGILPVEKRSAKSVGYKLSYTLAGQSAVTVEVAKDRQLSLVGLVGGDGKYASEAGVVALFDRALQMMIEGNPLNALAAKANKAQYERGECAAENIYIACVVLAQRWALSDWIVEASATSPELYEEIRTQLPTRIRPDPSGPYNPALIAILRYFNNKIYSASKYTPFDDCYKTRSSLMKALLRDPLTRDLYPQWMVSTYAYLRQEGIRGIQAAIGADEIELADAIAQSFNALDGSDPSFYRLLVHTSAGYMPDKALMKELMEKVLPVLVAPGPSTIVGVDLLGTETKVYDYPAFFSFLYDNRTALATRFGSGPDARAAQMVCHIHCGEGASSNTDNRSMIGYYYANAVEPPDAGFYRAYSAYIARCLATCQGRREEDPRGPWGAGRRKGSGVAGLFDELFRNDSLTYGGCRMRRFDINSQQSIATVAYNGKRSMMAMNESLSQFTDLKEPQTWYQQLTALNQYSFRLGHAFYYRNYMAARFPLLAFDTNLGSNAITGASGLFDSVEGYRINRGFRHLDGYIDTDVLQQAGDAVAYLGTDALAEAQVEQFIAIANSQPTLPQVLANDDNTGWIQGQLLTAMAPVCTPSNIGNYYKQYCALVELIAGQSTVKALWFDALARTFAVFQNWRNYLLGADGQGVEHTDVQDEFLRMVILVAYQLLPSGQSVVVNTYLTTVQQLIVAVATDYWCATISSAKPAPPNATPLYFFDGYKAPASVVTLSRPKPAKT
;
A
#
# COMPACT_ATOMS: atom_id res chain seq x y z
N MET A 1 13.87 33.45 -7.66
CA MET A 1 13.24 32.10 -7.74
C MET A 1 13.04 31.79 -9.22
N ALA A 2 13.50 30.64 -9.70
CA ALA A 2 13.40 30.28 -11.11
C ALA A 2 12.25 29.28 -11.31
N TYR A 3 11.44 29.50 -12.34
CA TYR A 3 10.52 28.49 -12.85
C TYR A 3 11.33 27.42 -13.57
N PHE A 4 11.15 26.15 -13.21
CA PHE A 4 11.80 25.03 -13.87
C PHE A 4 10.84 24.28 -14.78
N SER A 5 11.36 23.67 -15.84
CA SER A 5 10.62 22.80 -16.76
C SER A 5 11.50 21.67 -17.27
N LEU A 6 10.93 20.49 -17.51
CA LEU A 6 11.59 19.47 -18.32
C LEU A 6 11.95 20.01 -19.70
N ASN A 7 13.15 19.64 -20.19
CA ASN A 7 13.59 20.00 -21.54
C ASN A 7 12.95 19.14 -22.64
N ALA A 8 12.54 17.91 -22.31
CA ALA A 8 11.91 16.96 -23.20
C ALA A 8 11.17 15.88 -22.38
N PRO A 9 10.21 15.15 -22.98
CA PRO A 9 9.60 13.99 -22.35
C PRO A 9 10.64 12.98 -21.88
N VAL A 10 10.47 12.47 -20.65
CA VAL A 10 11.39 11.49 -20.05
C VAL A 10 10.71 10.14 -19.97
N ILE A 11 11.44 9.09 -20.30
CA ILE A 11 10.97 7.73 -20.11
C ILE A 11 11.16 7.32 -18.65
N ILE A 12 10.06 7.01 -17.96
CA ILE A 12 10.04 6.49 -16.60
C ILE A 12 9.98 4.96 -16.66
N GLN A 13 11.04 4.32 -16.17
CA GLN A 13 11.13 2.87 -16.06
C GLN A 13 10.02 2.33 -15.16
N ARG A 14 9.65 1.07 -15.39
CA ARG A 14 8.82 0.36 -14.42
C ARG A 14 9.67 -0.18 -13.29
N TYR A 15 9.21 0.05 -12.07
CA TYR A 15 9.82 -0.48 -10.86
C TYR A 15 9.50 -1.98 -10.75
N PRO A 16 10.50 -2.88 -10.79
CA PRO A 16 10.26 -4.32 -10.93
C PRO A 16 9.96 -5.03 -9.61
N PHE A 17 9.90 -4.30 -8.49
CA PHE A 17 9.71 -4.86 -7.16
C PHE A 17 8.41 -4.41 -6.51
N ASP A 18 7.89 -5.23 -5.62
CA ASP A 18 6.92 -4.84 -4.59
C ASP A 18 7.41 -5.46 -3.27
N TYR A 19 8.02 -4.65 -2.40
CA TYR A 19 8.64 -5.14 -1.17
C TYR A 19 7.64 -5.49 -0.09
N HIS A 20 6.39 -5.05 -0.21
CA HIS A 20 5.34 -5.45 0.72
C HIS A 20 3.96 -5.20 0.12
N SER A 21 3.16 -6.27 0.10
CA SER A 21 1.72 -6.23 -0.12
C SER A 21 1.07 -7.40 0.60
N HIS A 22 -0.12 -7.21 1.17
CA HIS A 22 -0.95 -8.34 1.57
C HIS A 22 -1.57 -9.02 0.35
N PHE A 23 -1.38 -10.33 0.24
CA PHE A 23 -1.81 -11.11 -0.93
C PHE A 23 -3.30 -10.96 -1.25
N GLY A 24 -4.13 -10.96 -0.19
CA GLY A 24 -5.57 -10.68 -0.23
C GLY A 24 -5.95 -9.41 -0.99
N GLY A 25 -5.09 -8.40 -0.96
CA GLY A 25 -5.38 -7.05 -1.40
C GLY A 25 -4.84 -6.65 -2.77
N ILE A 26 -4.03 -7.48 -3.42
CA ILE A 26 -3.33 -7.11 -4.65
C ILE A 26 -4.28 -6.97 -5.83
N LEU A 27 -5.23 -7.91 -5.99
CA LEU A 27 -6.10 -7.93 -7.15
C LEU A 27 -7.14 -6.78 -7.08
N PRO A 28 -7.22 -5.90 -8.10
CA PRO A 28 -8.15 -4.78 -8.08
C PRO A 28 -9.60 -5.24 -8.15
N VAL A 29 -10.53 -4.42 -7.68
CA VAL A 29 -11.98 -4.69 -7.79
C VAL A 29 -12.37 -4.78 -9.26
N GLU A 30 -12.03 -3.76 -10.04
CA GLU A 30 -12.29 -3.66 -11.47
C GLU A 30 -11.16 -2.86 -12.14
N LYS A 31 -10.61 -3.36 -13.26
CA LYS A 31 -9.60 -2.63 -14.06
C LYS A 31 -9.88 -2.71 -15.55
N ARG A 32 -10.00 -1.57 -16.23
CA ARG A 32 -10.48 -1.53 -17.62
C ARG A 32 -9.51 -2.13 -18.66
N SER A 33 -8.21 -2.18 -18.39
CA SER A 33 -7.19 -2.43 -19.41
C SER A 33 -6.31 -3.68 -19.20
N ALA A 34 -6.34 -4.33 -18.03
CA ALA A 34 -5.51 -5.49 -17.75
C ALA A 34 -6.24 -6.79 -18.12
N LYS A 35 -6.24 -7.11 -19.42
CA LYS A 35 -6.68 -8.42 -19.91
C LYS A 35 -5.51 -9.41 -19.82
N SER A 36 -5.81 -10.61 -19.33
CA SER A 36 -4.89 -11.74 -19.23
C SER A 36 -4.38 -12.18 -20.61
N VAL A 37 -3.12 -12.60 -20.69
CA VAL A 37 -2.55 -13.24 -21.89
C VAL A 37 -2.84 -14.75 -21.96
N GLY A 38 -3.44 -15.32 -20.91
CA GLY A 38 -3.68 -16.75 -20.75
C GLY A 38 -2.60 -17.41 -19.89
N TYR A 39 -3.01 -18.13 -18.84
CA TYR A 39 -2.11 -18.86 -17.95
C TYR A 39 -2.66 -20.25 -17.70
N LYS A 40 -1.79 -21.25 -17.80
CA LYS A 40 -2.09 -22.63 -17.41
C LYS A 40 -0.91 -23.15 -16.59
N LEU A 41 -1.19 -23.54 -15.35
CA LEU A 41 -0.20 -24.04 -14.41
C LEU A 41 -0.69 -25.31 -13.75
N SER A 42 0.26 -26.20 -13.47
CA SER A 42 0.04 -27.38 -12.66
C SER A 42 0.86 -27.26 -11.39
N TYR A 43 0.25 -27.55 -10.24
CA TYR A 43 0.91 -27.60 -8.94
C TYR A 43 0.48 -28.84 -8.17
N THR A 44 1.25 -29.22 -7.16
CA THR A 44 1.00 -30.39 -6.33
C THR A 44 1.13 -30.00 -4.87
N LEU A 45 0.13 -30.34 -4.06
CA LEU A 45 0.22 -30.25 -2.60
C LEU A 45 0.73 -31.57 -2.03
N ALA A 46 1.31 -31.53 -0.83
CA ALA A 46 1.87 -32.72 -0.20
C ALA A 46 0.80 -33.81 -0.06
N GLY A 47 1.08 -35.01 -0.60
CA GLY A 47 0.15 -36.14 -0.57
C GLY A 47 -1.07 -36.03 -1.48
N GLN A 48 -1.13 -35.04 -2.38
CA GLN A 48 -2.23 -34.86 -3.33
C GLN A 48 -1.78 -35.11 -4.78
N SER A 49 -2.75 -35.35 -5.67
CA SER A 49 -2.50 -35.41 -7.11
C SER A 49 -2.28 -34.01 -7.69
N ALA A 50 -1.59 -33.92 -8.83
CA ALA A 50 -1.36 -32.64 -9.50
C ALA A 50 -2.70 -31.98 -9.90
N VAL A 51 -2.87 -30.72 -9.54
CA VAL A 51 -4.03 -29.89 -9.87
C VAL A 51 -3.61 -28.92 -10.98
N THR A 52 -4.45 -28.76 -12.00
CA THR A 52 -4.23 -27.79 -13.07
C THR A 52 -5.22 -26.65 -12.95
N VAL A 53 -4.70 -25.42 -13.01
CA VAL A 53 -5.50 -24.19 -12.94
C VAL A 53 -5.24 -23.38 -14.20
N GLU A 54 -6.33 -22.82 -14.74
CA GLU A 54 -6.29 -22.02 -15.96
C GLU A 54 -6.94 -20.66 -15.72
N VAL A 55 -6.26 -19.60 -16.17
CA VAL A 55 -6.82 -18.27 -16.32
C VAL A 55 -6.85 -17.97 -17.81
N ALA A 56 -8.06 -17.96 -18.38
CA ALA A 56 -8.27 -17.75 -19.80
C ALA A 56 -7.63 -16.44 -20.30
N LYS A 57 -7.23 -16.45 -21.57
CA LYS A 57 -6.82 -15.24 -22.29
C LYS A 57 -8.01 -14.26 -22.36
N ASP A 58 -7.70 -12.98 -22.38
CA ASP A 58 -8.65 -11.86 -22.48
C ASP A 58 -9.56 -11.66 -21.26
N ARG A 59 -9.47 -12.52 -20.24
CA ARG A 59 -10.15 -12.33 -18.95
C ARG A 59 -9.57 -11.12 -18.22
N GLN A 60 -10.45 -10.33 -17.61
CA GLN A 60 -10.04 -9.17 -16.81
C GLN A 60 -9.34 -9.65 -15.53
N LEU A 61 -8.13 -9.16 -15.26
CA LEU A 61 -7.37 -9.44 -14.03
C LEU A 61 -7.87 -8.55 -12.89
N SER A 62 -9.07 -8.86 -12.38
CA SER A 62 -9.72 -8.16 -11.28
C SER A 62 -10.70 -9.09 -10.54
N LEU A 63 -11.20 -8.70 -9.37
CA LEU A 63 -12.26 -9.45 -8.67
C LEU A 63 -13.52 -9.58 -9.52
N VAL A 64 -13.92 -8.51 -10.24
CA VAL A 64 -15.01 -8.55 -11.22
C VAL A 64 -14.74 -9.59 -12.32
N GLY A 65 -13.55 -9.61 -12.92
CA GLY A 65 -13.22 -10.62 -13.93
C GLY A 65 -13.14 -12.05 -13.37
N LEU A 66 -12.74 -12.21 -12.11
CA LEU A 66 -12.72 -13.48 -11.42
C LEU A 66 -14.13 -14.06 -11.29
N VAL A 67 -15.08 -13.30 -10.76
CA VAL A 67 -16.43 -13.82 -10.51
C VAL A 67 -17.38 -13.68 -11.70
N GLY A 68 -17.01 -12.92 -12.73
CA GLY A 68 -17.81 -12.68 -13.93
C GLY A 68 -17.68 -13.73 -15.03
N GLY A 69 -16.62 -14.54 -15.00
CA GLY A 69 -16.37 -15.58 -16.00
C GLY A 69 -16.04 -15.01 -17.38
N ASP A 70 -16.53 -15.69 -18.42
CA ASP A 70 -16.22 -15.39 -19.83
C ASP A 70 -17.45 -14.88 -20.61
N GLY A 71 -17.20 -14.25 -21.76
CA GLY A 71 -18.23 -13.83 -22.72
C GLY A 71 -18.48 -12.32 -22.78
N LYS A 72 -19.43 -11.94 -23.66
CA LYS A 72 -19.69 -10.53 -24.05
C LYS A 72 -20.02 -9.61 -22.87
N TYR A 73 -20.68 -10.13 -21.84
CA TYR A 73 -21.16 -9.38 -20.68
C TYR A 73 -20.47 -9.81 -19.37
N ALA A 74 -19.28 -10.44 -19.46
CA ALA A 74 -18.57 -10.96 -18.28
C ALA A 74 -18.27 -9.88 -17.23
N SER A 75 -17.93 -8.66 -17.65
CA SER A 75 -17.69 -7.54 -16.72
C SER A 75 -18.95 -7.19 -15.93
N GLU A 76 -20.09 -7.02 -16.61
CA GLU A 76 -21.36 -6.71 -15.97
C GLU A 76 -21.83 -7.86 -15.06
N ALA A 77 -21.68 -9.11 -15.52
CA ALA A 77 -21.97 -10.30 -14.72
C ALA A 77 -21.12 -10.33 -13.44
N GLY A 78 -19.83 -10.02 -13.55
CA GLY A 78 -18.92 -9.96 -12.41
C GLY A 78 -19.26 -8.86 -11.42
N VAL A 79 -19.70 -7.69 -11.89
CA VAL A 79 -20.19 -6.60 -11.02
C VAL A 79 -21.40 -7.05 -10.20
N VAL A 80 -22.35 -7.74 -10.83
CA VAL A 80 -23.55 -8.26 -10.15
C VAL A 80 -23.18 -9.36 -9.17
N ALA A 81 -22.36 -10.32 -9.58
CA ALA A 81 -21.94 -11.45 -8.75
C ALA A 81 -21.14 -10.98 -7.52
N LEU A 82 -20.28 -9.98 -7.67
CA LEU A 82 -19.52 -9.42 -6.55
C LEU A 82 -20.46 -8.75 -5.52
N PHE A 83 -21.48 -8.01 -5.99
CA PHE A 83 -22.47 -7.42 -5.09
C PHE A 83 -23.35 -8.48 -4.43
N ASP A 84 -23.78 -9.52 -5.15
CA ASP A 84 -24.53 -10.66 -4.61
C ASP A 84 -23.78 -11.33 -3.44
N ARG A 85 -22.46 -11.54 -3.58
CA ARG A 85 -21.63 -12.11 -2.51
C ARG A 85 -21.51 -11.17 -1.31
N ALA A 86 -21.56 -9.86 -1.50
CA ALA A 86 -21.65 -8.90 -0.40
C ALA A 86 -23.00 -9.00 0.33
N LEU A 87 -24.12 -9.18 -0.39
CA LEU A 87 -25.43 -9.45 0.22
C LEU A 87 -25.42 -10.77 1.00
N GLN A 88 -24.83 -11.83 0.43
CA GLN A 88 -24.71 -13.12 1.13
C GLN A 88 -23.94 -12.99 2.45
N MET A 89 -22.89 -12.16 2.50
CA MET A 89 -22.17 -11.88 3.73
C MET A 89 -23.09 -11.25 4.80
N MET A 90 -23.97 -10.33 4.40
CA MET A 90 -24.93 -9.71 5.31
C MET A 90 -26.04 -10.68 5.77
N ILE A 91 -26.39 -11.67 4.96
CA ILE A 91 -27.39 -12.71 5.31
C ILE A 91 -26.78 -13.75 6.27
N GLU A 92 -25.59 -14.26 5.96
CA GLU A 92 -24.97 -15.36 6.73
C GLU A 92 -24.19 -14.89 7.98
N GLY A 93 -23.63 -13.69 7.94
CA GLY A 93 -22.57 -13.30 8.86
C GLY A 93 -22.39 -11.79 9.00
N ASN A 94 -23.51 -11.06 9.15
CA ASN A 94 -23.54 -9.61 9.25
C ASN A 94 -22.58 -9.06 10.34
N PRO A 95 -21.57 -8.26 9.98
CA PRO A 95 -20.67 -7.62 10.96
C PRO A 95 -21.41 -6.78 12.02
N LEU A 96 -22.52 -6.15 11.65
CA LEU A 96 -23.32 -5.34 12.57
C LEU A 96 -24.05 -6.20 13.63
N ASN A 97 -24.38 -7.46 13.32
CA ASN A 97 -24.90 -8.40 14.32
C ASN A 97 -23.83 -8.76 15.36
N ALA A 98 -22.59 -8.98 14.91
CA ALA A 98 -21.47 -9.25 15.81
C ALA A 98 -21.18 -8.05 16.72
N LEU A 99 -21.26 -6.82 16.18
CA LEU A 99 -21.17 -5.59 16.98
C LEU A 99 -22.32 -5.50 18.00
N ALA A 100 -23.57 -5.71 17.56
CA ALA A 100 -24.75 -5.66 18.41
C ALA A 100 -24.70 -6.67 19.57
N ALA A 101 -24.01 -7.81 19.40
CA ALA A 101 -23.82 -8.82 20.44
C ALA A 101 -22.65 -8.55 21.42
N LYS A 102 -21.71 -7.65 21.11
CA LYS A 102 -20.54 -7.37 21.98
C LYS A 102 -20.95 -6.64 23.27
N ALA A 103 -20.45 -7.08 24.43
CA ALA A 103 -20.68 -6.37 25.69
C ALA A 103 -20.03 -4.97 25.70
N ASN A 104 -18.77 -4.90 25.25
CA ASN A 104 -18.07 -3.63 25.07
C ASN A 104 -18.00 -3.29 23.56
N LYS A 105 -18.82 -2.34 23.12
CA LYS A 105 -18.88 -1.93 21.72
C LYS A 105 -17.57 -1.32 21.22
N ALA A 106 -16.88 -0.58 22.09
CA ALA A 106 -15.61 0.07 21.77
C ALA A 106 -14.49 -0.91 21.39
N GLN A 107 -14.63 -2.20 21.74
CA GLN A 107 -13.67 -3.26 21.40
C GLN A 107 -13.95 -3.97 20.08
N TYR A 108 -15.03 -3.62 19.36
CA TYR A 108 -15.28 -4.19 18.04
C TYR A 108 -14.53 -3.39 16.97
N GLU A 109 -13.71 -4.07 16.16
CA GLU A 109 -12.68 -3.41 15.34
C GLU A 109 -12.83 -3.61 13.83
N ARG A 110 -13.75 -4.45 13.32
CA ARG A 110 -13.69 -4.87 11.89
C ARG A 110 -15.03 -5.04 11.19
N GLY A 111 -15.15 -4.45 10.00
CA GLY A 111 -16.14 -4.76 8.97
C GLY A 111 -17.45 -3.95 9.03
N GLU A 112 -17.60 -3.05 9.99
CA GLU A 112 -18.83 -2.28 10.18
C GLU A 112 -19.06 -1.16 9.15
N CYS A 113 -18.01 -0.46 8.71
CA CYS A 113 -18.11 0.55 7.65
C CYS A 113 -18.46 -0.09 6.32
N ALA A 114 -17.87 -1.24 6.00
CA ALA A 114 -18.21 -1.97 4.79
C ALA A 114 -19.64 -2.56 4.85
N ALA A 115 -20.07 -3.08 6.00
CA ALA A 115 -21.45 -3.53 6.21
C ALA A 115 -22.47 -2.39 6.07
N GLU A 116 -22.19 -1.22 6.65
CA GLU A 116 -23.02 -0.02 6.48
C GLU A 116 -23.07 0.43 5.01
N ASN A 117 -21.99 0.28 4.25
CA ASN A 117 -21.99 0.59 2.82
C ASN A 117 -22.93 -0.35 2.03
N ILE A 118 -23.01 -1.63 2.41
CA ILE A 118 -23.95 -2.60 1.82
C ILE A 118 -25.38 -2.23 2.19
N TYR A 119 -25.64 -1.87 3.45
CA TYR A 119 -26.94 -1.39 3.91
C TYR A 119 -27.41 -0.16 3.12
N ILE A 120 -26.56 0.87 2.99
CA ILE A 120 -26.86 2.08 2.21
C ILE A 120 -27.16 1.72 0.74
N ALA A 121 -26.40 0.80 0.15
CA ALA A 121 -26.67 0.33 -1.22
C ALA A 121 -28.06 -0.30 -1.34
N CYS A 122 -28.45 -1.15 -0.39
CA CYS A 122 -29.75 -1.81 -0.37
C CYS A 122 -30.90 -0.82 -0.19
N VAL A 123 -30.78 0.17 0.71
CA VAL A 123 -31.77 1.23 0.88
C VAL A 123 -31.95 2.04 -0.42
N VAL A 124 -30.85 2.42 -1.08
CA VAL A 124 -30.90 3.15 -2.36
C VAL A 124 -31.60 2.33 -3.45
N LEU A 125 -31.32 1.02 -3.52
CA LEU A 125 -31.97 0.13 -4.49
C LEU A 125 -33.45 -0.09 -4.15
N ALA A 126 -33.81 -0.30 -2.88
CA ALA A 126 -35.18 -0.49 -2.42
C ALA A 126 -36.05 0.74 -2.76
N GLN A 127 -35.55 1.94 -2.48
CA GLN A 127 -36.22 3.20 -2.82
C GLN A 127 -36.38 3.35 -4.34
N ARG A 128 -35.33 3.04 -5.12
CA ARG A 128 -35.37 3.12 -6.58
C ARG A 128 -36.36 2.14 -7.20
N TRP A 129 -36.56 0.98 -6.57
CA TRP A 129 -37.51 -0.04 -7.02
C TRP A 129 -38.91 0.13 -6.44
N ALA A 130 -39.13 1.18 -5.64
CA ALA A 130 -40.39 1.46 -4.95
C ALA A 130 -40.90 0.23 -4.16
N LEU A 131 -39.98 -0.42 -3.43
CA LEU A 131 -40.34 -1.48 -2.49
C LEU A 131 -41.12 -0.90 -1.31
N SER A 132 -41.85 -1.74 -0.60
CA SER A 132 -42.67 -1.34 0.55
C SER A 132 -41.86 -0.69 1.67
N ASP A 133 -42.48 0.26 2.38
CA ASP A 133 -41.81 1.03 3.44
C ASP A 133 -41.15 0.15 4.51
N TRP A 134 -41.76 -0.98 4.88
CA TRP A 134 -41.17 -1.89 5.88
C TRP A 134 -39.85 -2.54 5.41
N ILE A 135 -39.61 -2.66 4.11
CA ILE A 135 -38.32 -3.10 3.54
C ILE A 135 -37.33 -1.94 3.54
N VAL A 136 -37.76 -0.75 3.10
CA VAL A 136 -36.91 0.45 3.02
C VAL A 136 -36.42 0.89 4.41
N GLU A 137 -37.28 0.75 5.42
CA GLU A 137 -37.03 1.12 6.81
C GLU A 137 -36.46 -0.03 7.66
N ALA A 138 -36.17 -1.18 7.06
CA ALA A 138 -35.66 -2.34 7.77
C ALA A 138 -34.34 -2.05 8.49
N SER A 139 -34.12 -2.74 9.61
CA SER A 139 -32.87 -2.65 10.37
C SER A 139 -31.68 -3.13 9.54
N ALA A 140 -30.51 -2.52 9.74
CA ALA A 140 -29.28 -2.99 9.10
C ALA A 140 -28.85 -4.40 9.58
N THR A 141 -29.38 -4.86 10.73
CA THR A 141 -29.18 -6.21 11.27
C THR A 141 -30.15 -7.26 10.72
N SER A 142 -31.22 -6.81 10.06
CA SER A 142 -32.32 -7.65 9.56
C SER A 142 -31.99 -8.27 8.21
N PRO A 143 -32.13 -9.60 8.02
CA PRO A 143 -31.83 -10.26 6.75
C PRO A 143 -32.82 -9.88 5.62
N GLU A 144 -34.04 -9.46 5.95
CA GLU A 144 -35.16 -9.32 5.02
C GLU A 144 -34.86 -8.32 3.89
N LEU A 145 -34.20 -7.19 4.20
CA LEU A 145 -33.77 -6.22 3.19
C LEU A 145 -32.79 -6.84 2.20
N TYR A 146 -31.81 -7.58 2.69
CA TYR A 146 -30.77 -8.16 1.84
C TYR A 146 -31.31 -9.29 0.98
N GLU A 147 -32.20 -10.13 1.53
CA GLU A 147 -32.87 -11.21 0.82
C GLU A 147 -33.80 -10.69 -0.28
N GLU A 148 -34.58 -9.65 0.00
CA GLU A 148 -35.47 -9.02 -0.99
C GLU A 148 -34.66 -8.40 -2.13
N ILE A 149 -33.62 -7.61 -1.81
CA ILE A 149 -32.76 -7.01 -2.84
C ILE A 149 -32.09 -8.10 -3.69
N ARG A 150 -31.60 -9.16 -3.06
CA ARG A 150 -30.96 -10.28 -3.74
C ARG A 150 -31.92 -11.00 -4.69
N THR A 151 -33.18 -11.19 -4.28
CA THR A 151 -34.22 -11.84 -5.08
C THR A 151 -34.60 -11.02 -6.31
N GLN A 152 -34.69 -9.70 -6.17
CA GLN A 152 -35.05 -8.77 -7.25
C GLN A 152 -33.87 -8.50 -8.21
N LEU A 153 -32.62 -8.65 -7.75
CA LEU A 153 -31.42 -8.22 -8.48
C LEU A 153 -31.34 -8.78 -9.91
N PRO A 154 -31.51 -10.10 -10.17
CA PRO A 154 -31.34 -10.66 -11.52
C PRO A 154 -32.36 -10.10 -12.50
N THR A 155 -33.64 -10.04 -12.11
CA THR A 155 -34.74 -9.60 -12.99
C THR A 155 -34.72 -8.10 -13.24
N ARG A 156 -34.30 -7.29 -12.26
CA ARG A 156 -34.23 -5.82 -12.40
C ARG A 156 -33.03 -5.38 -13.23
N ILE A 157 -31.89 -6.05 -13.07
CA ILE A 157 -30.65 -5.70 -13.78
C ILE A 157 -30.63 -6.26 -15.20
N ARG A 158 -31.23 -7.42 -15.42
CA ARG A 158 -31.25 -8.08 -16.72
C ARG A 158 -32.60 -8.81 -16.95
N PRO A 159 -33.67 -8.07 -17.32
CA PRO A 159 -35.01 -8.64 -17.50
C PRO A 159 -35.07 -9.73 -18.57
N ASP A 160 -34.26 -9.59 -19.62
CA ASP A 160 -34.01 -10.63 -20.62
C ASP A 160 -32.63 -11.25 -20.33
N PRO A 161 -32.55 -12.51 -19.87
CA PRO A 161 -31.30 -13.21 -19.58
C PRO A 161 -30.33 -13.32 -20.77
N SER A 162 -30.80 -13.11 -22.00
CA SER A 162 -29.98 -13.06 -23.21
C SER A 162 -29.59 -11.62 -23.62
N GLY A 163 -30.34 -10.62 -23.16
CA GLY A 163 -30.16 -9.21 -23.47
C GLY A 163 -29.03 -8.51 -22.69
N PRO A 164 -28.81 -7.20 -22.93
CA PRO A 164 -27.81 -6.42 -22.20
C PRO A 164 -28.23 -6.11 -20.76
N TYR A 165 -27.24 -5.90 -19.89
CA TYR A 165 -27.46 -5.43 -18.52
C TYR A 165 -27.90 -3.96 -18.50
N ASN A 166 -28.71 -3.57 -17.51
CA ASN A 166 -29.11 -2.18 -17.29
C ASN A 166 -27.89 -1.31 -16.92
N PRO A 167 -27.45 -0.38 -17.80
CA PRO A 167 -26.21 0.36 -17.60
C PRO A 167 -26.25 1.30 -16.39
N ALA A 168 -27.44 1.84 -16.04
CA ALA A 168 -27.60 2.71 -14.88
C ALA A 168 -27.46 1.93 -13.57
N LEU A 169 -28.05 0.73 -13.49
CA LEU A 169 -27.92 -0.12 -12.30
C LEU A 169 -26.50 -0.68 -12.16
N ILE A 170 -25.86 -1.09 -13.26
CA ILE A 170 -24.45 -1.50 -13.24
C ILE A 170 -23.54 -0.36 -12.74
N ALA A 171 -23.79 0.89 -13.14
CA ALA A 171 -23.00 2.02 -12.65
C ALA A 171 -23.17 2.25 -11.14
N ILE A 172 -24.36 1.99 -10.59
CA ILE A 172 -24.63 2.03 -9.14
C ILE A 172 -23.88 0.89 -8.43
N LEU A 173 -23.98 -0.35 -8.92
CA LEU A 173 -23.29 -1.48 -8.32
C LEU A 173 -21.77 -1.32 -8.37
N ARG A 174 -21.21 -0.85 -9.49
CA ARG A 174 -19.78 -0.51 -9.59
C ARG A 174 -19.36 0.52 -8.55
N TYR A 175 -20.18 1.54 -8.30
CA TYR A 175 -19.91 2.53 -7.26
C TYR A 175 -19.82 1.89 -5.88
N PHE A 176 -20.80 1.05 -5.50
CA PHE A 176 -20.82 0.41 -4.19
C PHE A 176 -19.79 -0.70 -4.02
N ASN A 177 -19.52 -1.51 -5.03
CA ASN A 177 -18.43 -2.51 -4.98
C ASN A 177 -17.08 -1.85 -4.69
N ASN A 178 -16.80 -0.68 -5.27
CA ASN A 178 -15.60 0.10 -4.93
C ASN A 178 -15.61 0.63 -3.49
N LYS A 179 -16.76 0.81 -2.84
CA LYS A 179 -16.87 1.19 -1.43
C LYS A 179 -16.84 0.01 -0.46
N ILE A 180 -17.14 -1.20 -0.95
CA ILE A 180 -17.16 -2.43 -0.14
C ILE A 180 -15.79 -3.09 -0.15
N TYR A 181 -15.13 -3.08 -1.31
CA TYR A 181 -13.90 -3.82 -1.58
C TYR A 181 -12.70 -2.91 -1.88
N SER A 182 -12.74 -1.59 -1.66
CA SER A 182 -11.54 -0.75 -1.72
C SER A 182 -11.56 0.29 -0.62
N ALA A 183 -10.37 0.55 -0.06
CA ALA A 183 -10.23 1.51 1.01
C ALA A 183 -10.50 2.92 0.47
N SER A 184 -11.12 3.75 1.30
CA SER A 184 -11.41 5.13 0.90
C SER A 184 -11.53 6.03 2.10
N LYS A 185 -11.76 7.33 1.85
CA LYS A 185 -12.01 8.34 2.87
C LYS A 185 -12.95 7.89 4.00
N TYR A 186 -13.97 7.09 3.68
CA TYR A 186 -15.04 6.67 4.59
C TYR A 186 -15.06 5.16 4.84
N THR A 187 -14.05 4.41 4.38
CA THR A 187 -14.00 2.95 4.55
C THR A 187 -12.56 2.56 4.86
N PRO A 188 -12.28 2.16 6.11
CA PRO A 188 -10.95 1.73 6.52
C PRO A 188 -10.46 0.55 5.68
N PHE A 189 -9.15 0.47 5.50
CA PHE A 189 -8.46 -0.66 4.87
C PHE A 189 -8.84 -2.01 5.49
N ASP A 190 -8.81 -2.12 6.82
CA ASP A 190 -9.16 -3.34 7.56
C ASP A 190 -10.56 -3.88 7.20
N ASP A 191 -11.52 -2.98 7.00
CA ASP A 191 -12.89 -3.32 6.60
C ASP A 191 -12.94 -3.91 5.19
N CYS A 192 -12.15 -3.37 4.27
CA CYS A 192 -12.05 -3.88 2.91
C CYS A 192 -11.31 -5.22 2.84
N TYR A 193 -10.30 -5.44 3.68
CA TYR A 193 -9.68 -6.77 3.82
C TYR A 193 -10.67 -7.76 4.41
N LYS A 194 -11.47 -7.35 5.40
CA LYS A 194 -12.50 -8.20 5.98
C LYS A 194 -13.50 -8.68 4.93
N THR A 195 -14.01 -7.79 4.07
CA THR A 195 -14.96 -8.18 3.01
C THR A 195 -14.30 -9.04 1.93
N ARG A 196 -13.06 -8.75 1.54
CA ARG A 196 -12.28 -9.60 0.62
C ARG A 196 -12.04 -11.00 1.19
N SER A 197 -11.61 -11.12 2.44
CA SER A 197 -11.43 -12.42 3.09
C SER A 197 -12.74 -13.19 3.19
N SER A 198 -13.87 -12.51 3.48
CA SER A 198 -15.19 -13.14 3.45
C SER A 198 -15.55 -13.66 2.05
N LEU A 199 -15.25 -12.90 1.00
CA LEU A 199 -15.44 -13.34 -0.39
C LEU A 199 -14.62 -14.59 -0.68
N MET A 200 -13.31 -14.58 -0.38
CA MET A 200 -12.43 -15.72 -0.65
C MET A 200 -12.86 -16.99 0.10
N LYS A 201 -13.25 -16.85 1.38
CA LYS A 201 -13.81 -17.96 2.16
C LYS A 201 -15.14 -18.46 1.59
N ALA A 202 -15.98 -17.58 1.05
CA ALA A 202 -17.20 -17.99 0.37
C ALA A 202 -16.90 -18.81 -0.89
N LEU A 203 -15.92 -18.40 -1.70
CA LEU A 203 -15.50 -19.16 -2.89
C LEU A 203 -15.06 -20.58 -2.54
N LEU A 204 -14.27 -20.74 -1.48
CA LEU A 204 -13.72 -22.04 -1.06
C LEU A 204 -14.79 -23.00 -0.49
N ARG A 205 -15.81 -22.45 0.17
CA ARG A 205 -16.92 -23.21 0.78
C ARG A 205 -17.92 -23.72 -0.26
N ASP A 206 -18.17 -22.95 -1.31
CA ASP A 206 -19.18 -23.25 -2.34
C ASP A 206 -18.59 -24.17 -3.43
N PRO A 207 -19.07 -25.43 -3.59
CA PRO A 207 -18.55 -26.36 -4.58
C PRO A 207 -18.58 -25.85 -6.02
N LEU A 208 -19.53 -24.96 -6.36
CA LEU A 208 -19.66 -24.40 -7.71
C LEU A 208 -18.60 -23.32 -8.00
N THR A 209 -17.97 -22.77 -6.97
CA THR A 209 -16.97 -21.69 -7.11
C THR A 209 -15.62 -22.01 -6.49
N ARG A 210 -15.44 -23.20 -5.92
CA ARG A 210 -14.20 -23.62 -5.27
C ARG A 210 -12.98 -23.46 -6.19
N ASP A 211 -13.13 -23.77 -7.47
CA ASP A 211 -12.05 -23.66 -8.46
C ASP A 211 -11.66 -22.20 -8.76
N LEU A 212 -12.49 -21.21 -8.39
CA LEU A 212 -12.14 -19.80 -8.50
C LEU A 212 -11.10 -19.38 -7.46
N TYR A 213 -10.99 -20.09 -6.33
CA TYR A 213 -10.05 -19.74 -5.27
C TYR A 213 -8.57 -19.85 -5.72
N PRO A 214 -8.11 -20.96 -6.33
CA PRO A 214 -6.76 -20.98 -6.89
C PRO A 214 -6.64 -20.11 -8.16
N GLN A 215 -7.70 -19.93 -8.96
CA GLN A 215 -7.68 -18.97 -10.08
C GLN A 215 -7.47 -17.53 -9.62
N TRP A 216 -7.95 -17.16 -8.43
CA TRP A 216 -7.69 -15.87 -7.82
C TRP A 216 -6.19 -15.68 -7.56
N MET A 217 -5.52 -16.67 -6.96
CA MET A 217 -4.08 -16.60 -6.70
C MET A 217 -3.28 -16.44 -8.00
N VAL A 218 -3.63 -17.20 -9.04
CA VAL A 218 -3.00 -17.08 -10.37
C VAL A 218 -3.26 -15.71 -10.99
N SER A 219 -4.50 -15.22 -10.91
CA SER A 219 -4.87 -13.90 -11.44
C SER A 219 -4.12 -12.77 -10.74
N THR A 220 -3.87 -12.91 -9.44
CA THR A 220 -3.04 -11.99 -8.65
C THR A 220 -1.60 -11.95 -9.16
N TYR A 221 -0.96 -13.10 -9.38
CA TYR A 221 0.40 -13.15 -9.94
C TYR A 221 0.46 -12.66 -11.39
N ALA A 222 -0.52 -13.03 -12.22
CA ALA A 222 -0.65 -12.53 -13.57
C ALA A 222 -0.78 -11.00 -13.60
N TYR A 223 -1.57 -10.44 -12.67
CA TYR A 223 -1.74 -8.99 -12.53
C TYR A 223 -0.41 -8.30 -12.25
N LEU A 224 0.33 -8.75 -11.23
CA LEU A 224 1.65 -8.23 -10.90
C LEU A 224 2.59 -8.27 -12.11
N ARG A 225 2.63 -9.40 -12.82
CA ARG A 225 3.48 -9.55 -14.01
C ARG A 225 3.11 -8.55 -15.10
N GLN A 226 1.82 -8.33 -15.35
CA GLN A 226 1.34 -7.38 -16.36
C GLN A 226 1.59 -5.92 -15.95
N GLU A 227 1.54 -5.61 -14.66
CA GLU A 227 1.95 -4.29 -14.12
C GLU A 227 3.46 -4.07 -14.18
N GLY A 228 4.25 -5.12 -14.42
CA GLY A 228 5.69 -5.04 -14.58
C GLY A 228 6.47 -5.42 -13.32
N ILE A 229 5.80 -6.03 -12.33
CA ILE A 229 6.40 -6.47 -11.09
C ILE A 229 6.92 -7.89 -11.31
N ARG A 230 8.21 -8.08 -11.05
CA ARG A 230 8.95 -9.33 -11.23
C ARG A 230 9.43 -9.91 -9.92
N GLY A 231 9.74 -9.09 -8.92
CA GLY A 231 9.98 -9.52 -7.55
C GLY A 231 8.86 -9.03 -6.63
N ILE A 232 8.30 -9.90 -5.80
CA ILE A 232 7.36 -9.48 -4.74
C ILE A 232 7.66 -10.22 -3.45
N GLN A 233 7.42 -9.56 -2.32
CA GLN A 233 7.30 -10.19 -1.00
C GLN A 233 5.87 -9.97 -0.50
N ALA A 234 5.02 -11.00 -0.64
CA ALA A 234 3.61 -10.91 -0.33
C ALA A 234 3.27 -11.60 1.00
N ALA A 235 2.56 -10.90 1.88
CA ALA A 235 2.11 -11.44 3.16
C ALA A 235 0.82 -12.26 3.00
N ILE A 236 0.77 -13.45 3.59
CA ILE A 236 -0.39 -14.36 3.51
C ILE A 236 -0.58 -15.23 4.77
N GLY A 237 -1.84 -15.62 5.02
CA GLY A 237 -2.31 -16.58 6.04
C GLY A 237 -1.46 -17.82 6.16
N ALA A 238 -1.08 -18.20 7.38
CA ALA A 238 -0.47 -19.50 7.63
C ALA A 238 -1.38 -20.67 7.18
N ASP A 239 -2.70 -20.46 7.15
CA ASP A 239 -3.70 -21.41 6.64
C ASP A 239 -3.79 -21.45 5.10
N GLU A 240 -3.34 -20.40 4.41
CA GLU A 240 -3.40 -20.28 2.95
C GLU A 240 -2.02 -20.48 2.29
N ILE A 241 -0.93 -20.43 3.07
CA ILE A 241 0.44 -20.31 2.56
C ILE A 241 0.92 -21.54 1.80
N GLU A 242 0.51 -22.76 2.17
CA GLU A 242 0.94 -23.98 1.46
C GLU A 242 0.45 -23.97 0.01
N LEU A 243 -0.81 -23.61 -0.20
CA LEU A 243 -1.40 -23.49 -1.53
C LEU A 243 -0.78 -22.34 -2.32
N ALA A 244 -0.60 -21.18 -1.67
CA ALA A 244 0.02 -20.04 -2.32
C ALA A 244 1.47 -20.31 -2.70
N ASP A 245 2.23 -21.05 -1.89
CA ASP A 245 3.60 -21.45 -2.16
C ASP A 245 3.68 -22.37 -3.37
N ALA A 246 2.85 -23.42 -3.41
CA ALA A 246 2.81 -24.34 -4.55
C ALA A 246 2.47 -23.62 -5.87
N ILE A 247 1.50 -22.69 -5.84
CA ILE A 247 1.15 -21.87 -7.02
C ILE A 247 2.28 -20.90 -7.38
N ALA A 248 2.94 -20.26 -6.40
CA ALA A 248 4.06 -19.36 -6.64
C ALA A 248 5.25 -20.07 -7.28
N GLN A 249 5.57 -21.28 -6.81
CA GLN A 249 6.62 -22.12 -7.40
C GLN A 249 6.32 -22.42 -8.87
N SER A 250 5.11 -22.91 -9.17
CA SER A 250 4.68 -23.19 -10.54
C SER A 250 4.66 -21.93 -11.41
N PHE A 251 4.22 -20.79 -10.87
CA PHE A 251 4.16 -19.53 -11.62
C PHE A 251 5.57 -18.98 -11.94
N ASN A 252 6.49 -19.02 -10.98
CA ASN A 252 7.87 -18.58 -11.18
C ASN A 252 8.60 -19.42 -12.25
N ALA A 253 8.18 -20.67 -12.45
CA ALA A 253 8.76 -21.58 -13.45
C ALA A 253 8.16 -21.43 -14.87
N LEU A 254 7.14 -20.58 -15.08
CA LEU A 254 6.42 -20.52 -16.36
C LEU A 254 7.25 -20.01 -17.54
N ASP A 255 8.18 -19.08 -17.32
CA ASP A 255 8.91 -18.41 -18.40
C ASP A 255 10.36 -18.17 -18.01
N GLY A 256 11.27 -18.96 -18.58
CA GLY A 256 12.71 -18.80 -18.35
C GLY A 256 13.33 -17.56 -19.00
N SER A 257 12.65 -16.91 -19.96
CA SER A 257 13.15 -15.71 -20.65
C SER A 257 12.78 -14.40 -19.94
N ASP A 258 11.73 -14.44 -19.11
CA ASP A 258 11.26 -13.32 -18.29
C ASP A 258 10.85 -13.86 -16.90
N PRO A 259 11.83 -14.29 -16.09
CA PRO A 259 11.57 -14.99 -14.83
C PRO A 259 10.91 -14.09 -13.80
N SER A 260 9.99 -14.68 -13.04
CA SER A 260 9.37 -14.06 -11.87
C SER A 260 9.96 -14.63 -10.59
N PHE A 261 10.04 -13.79 -9.56
CA PHE A 261 10.60 -14.09 -8.25
C PHE A 261 9.57 -13.76 -7.17
N TYR A 262 8.43 -14.41 -7.25
CA TYR A 262 7.35 -14.19 -6.29
C TYR A 262 7.63 -14.97 -5.03
N ARG A 263 7.68 -14.25 -3.91
CA ARG A 263 8.05 -14.75 -2.57
C ARG A 263 6.95 -14.42 -1.57
N LEU A 264 6.85 -15.26 -0.56
CA LEU A 264 5.81 -15.18 0.46
C LEU A 264 6.41 -14.90 1.83
N LEU A 265 5.67 -14.11 2.61
CA LEU A 265 5.89 -13.90 4.03
C LEU A 265 4.71 -14.55 4.77
N VAL A 266 5.00 -15.43 5.72
CA VAL A 266 3.95 -15.97 6.59
C VAL A 266 3.52 -14.87 7.55
N HIS A 267 2.26 -14.46 7.47
CA HIS A 267 1.77 -13.39 8.32
C HIS A 267 1.22 -13.94 9.64
N THR A 268 1.39 -13.18 10.72
CA THR A 268 0.80 -13.50 12.03
C THR A 268 -0.64 -12.99 12.11
N SER A 269 -1.37 -13.39 13.14
CA SER A 269 -2.65 -12.77 13.51
C SER A 269 -2.54 -11.93 14.79
N ALA A 270 -1.30 -11.54 15.13
CA ALA A 270 -0.87 -11.01 16.42
C ALA A 270 -1.66 -9.79 16.90
N GLY A 271 -2.04 -8.87 16.00
CA GLY A 271 -2.80 -7.67 16.38
C GLY A 271 -4.21 -7.89 16.92
N TYR A 272 -4.73 -9.12 16.81
CA TYR A 272 -6.06 -9.50 17.29
C TYR A 272 -5.98 -10.45 18.50
N MET A 273 -4.77 -10.73 18.97
CA MET A 273 -4.53 -11.71 20.02
C MET A 273 -4.39 -11.06 21.40
N PRO A 274 -4.81 -11.76 22.48
CA PRO A 274 -4.49 -11.37 23.85
C PRO A 274 -2.97 -11.39 24.13
N ASP A 275 -2.55 -10.69 25.18
CA ASP A 275 -1.17 -10.70 25.66
C ASP A 275 -0.64 -12.14 25.82
N LYS A 276 0.58 -12.39 25.35
CA LYS A 276 1.31 -13.70 25.36
C LYS A 276 0.92 -14.74 24.30
N ALA A 277 -0.10 -14.49 23.48
CA ALA A 277 -0.47 -15.44 22.42
C ALA A 277 0.45 -15.40 21.18
N LEU A 278 1.23 -14.32 21.00
CA LEU A 278 2.16 -14.17 19.88
C LEU A 278 3.20 -15.30 19.83
N MET A 279 3.89 -15.57 20.94
CA MET A 279 4.91 -16.63 20.99
C MET A 279 4.32 -18.00 20.63
N LYS A 280 3.10 -18.28 21.10
CA LYS A 280 2.40 -19.52 20.77
C LYS A 280 2.14 -19.64 19.26
N GLU A 281 1.64 -18.58 18.62
CA GLU A 281 1.44 -18.57 17.17
C GLU A 281 2.78 -18.72 16.41
N LEU A 282 3.82 -18.01 16.86
CA LEU A 282 5.14 -18.10 16.25
C LEU A 282 5.69 -19.54 16.29
N MET A 283 5.54 -20.23 17.42
CA MET A 283 6.03 -21.60 17.58
C MET A 283 5.15 -22.65 16.90
N GLU A 284 3.82 -22.53 17.00
CA GLU A 284 2.89 -23.57 16.53
C GLU A 284 2.50 -23.43 15.06
N LYS A 285 2.53 -22.22 14.49
CA LYS A 285 2.06 -21.96 13.11
C LYS A 285 3.15 -21.43 12.19
N VAL A 286 3.98 -20.50 12.66
CA VAL A 286 4.97 -19.82 11.81
C VAL A 286 6.23 -20.64 11.64
N LEU A 287 6.86 -21.07 12.74
CA LEU A 287 8.11 -21.81 12.71
C LEU A 287 8.05 -23.08 11.83
N PRO A 288 7.01 -23.93 11.91
CA PRO A 288 6.94 -25.14 11.08
C PRO A 288 7.01 -24.84 9.58
N VAL A 289 6.35 -23.75 9.14
CA VAL A 289 6.34 -23.31 7.74
C VAL A 289 7.71 -22.78 7.32
N LEU A 290 8.40 -22.06 8.20
CA LEU A 290 9.73 -21.50 7.94
C LEU A 290 10.83 -22.57 7.84
N VAL A 291 10.71 -23.69 8.57
CA VAL A 291 11.76 -24.73 8.62
C VAL A 291 11.46 -25.97 7.76
N ALA A 292 10.25 -26.09 7.21
CA ALA A 292 9.82 -27.24 6.43
C ALA A 292 10.81 -27.61 5.30
N PRO A 293 11.04 -28.89 5.00
CA PRO A 293 11.90 -29.29 3.89
C PRO A 293 11.25 -29.08 2.52
N GLY A 294 12.10 -29.00 1.49
CA GLY A 294 11.70 -28.93 0.09
C GLY A 294 11.76 -27.52 -0.51
N PRO A 295 11.54 -27.43 -1.84
CA PRO A 295 11.43 -26.14 -2.53
C PRO A 295 10.31 -25.31 -1.94
N SER A 296 10.57 -24.03 -1.69
CA SER A 296 9.60 -23.09 -1.18
C SER A 296 9.95 -21.67 -1.59
N THR A 297 8.91 -20.85 -1.76
CA THR A 297 8.97 -19.41 -2.01
C THR A 297 8.81 -18.59 -0.72
N ILE A 298 8.67 -19.25 0.43
CA ILE A 298 8.51 -18.60 1.74
C ILE A 298 9.88 -18.09 2.23
N VAL A 299 10.02 -16.77 2.35
CA VAL A 299 11.31 -16.11 2.65
C VAL A 299 11.37 -15.44 4.02
N GLY A 300 10.27 -15.48 4.78
CA GLY A 300 10.24 -14.79 6.06
C GLY A 300 8.86 -14.69 6.68
N VAL A 301 8.77 -13.77 7.63
CA VAL A 301 7.59 -13.52 8.47
C VAL A 301 7.15 -12.08 8.32
N ASP A 302 5.84 -11.90 8.35
CA ASP A 302 5.16 -10.61 8.42
C ASP A 302 4.46 -10.49 9.79
N LEU A 303 4.96 -9.60 10.64
CA LEU A 303 4.34 -9.33 11.94
C LEU A 303 3.16 -8.37 11.74
N LEU A 304 2.01 -8.94 11.43
CA LEU A 304 0.75 -8.23 11.19
C LEU A 304 0.12 -7.78 12.50
N GLY A 305 -0.53 -6.62 12.46
CA GLY A 305 -1.75 -6.48 13.26
C GLY A 305 -2.34 -5.08 13.32
N THR A 306 -3.16 -4.83 14.34
CA THR A 306 -3.76 -3.52 14.58
C THR A 306 -2.67 -2.55 15.00
N GLU A 307 -2.20 -1.69 14.10
CA GLU A 307 -1.10 -0.78 14.40
C GLU A 307 -1.48 0.37 15.35
N THR A 308 -2.69 0.27 15.90
CA THR A 308 -3.22 0.99 17.05
C THR A 308 -2.75 0.38 18.38
N LYS A 309 -2.05 -0.76 18.35
CA LYS A 309 -1.47 -1.47 19.50
C LYS A 309 0.03 -1.66 19.28
N VAL A 310 0.77 -1.66 20.39
CA VAL A 310 2.21 -1.98 20.39
C VAL A 310 2.36 -3.48 20.62
N TYR A 311 3.17 -4.15 19.79
CA TYR A 311 3.44 -5.58 19.94
C TYR A 311 4.46 -5.86 21.03
N ASP A 312 4.44 -7.10 21.50
CA ASP A 312 5.53 -7.70 22.28
C ASP A 312 6.72 -8.02 21.34
N TYR A 313 7.42 -6.98 20.89
CA TYR A 313 8.64 -7.12 20.09
C TYR A 313 9.73 -7.94 20.82
N PRO A 314 9.92 -7.83 22.15
CA PRO A 314 10.83 -8.72 22.87
C PRO A 314 10.52 -10.20 22.66
N ALA A 315 9.25 -10.62 22.70
CA ALA A 315 8.89 -12.01 22.41
C ALA A 315 9.26 -12.42 20.98
N PHE A 316 9.07 -11.54 19.99
CA PHE A 316 9.48 -11.80 18.61
C PHE A 316 11.01 -11.93 18.47
N PHE A 317 11.77 -11.06 19.12
CA PHE A 317 13.23 -11.10 19.09
C PHE A 317 13.79 -12.34 19.81
N SER A 318 13.23 -12.71 20.95
CA SER A 318 13.51 -13.99 21.61
C SER A 318 13.23 -15.18 20.69
N PHE A 319 12.09 -15.19 20.00
CA PHE A 319 11.76 -16.23 19.03
C PHE A 319 12.83 -16.37 17.94
N LEU A 320 13.26 -15.27 17.33
CA LEU A 320 14.31 -15.29 16.29
C LEU A 320 15.63 -15.81 16.85
N TYR A 321 16.03 -15.35 18.03
CA TYR A 321 17.30 -15.74 18.63
C TYR A 321 17.31 -17.21 19.07
N ASP A 322 16.27 -17.65 19.78
CA ASP A 322 16.18 -19.01 20.33
C ASP A 322 16.08 -20.06 19.22
N ASN A 323 15.44 -19.72 18.11
CA ASN A 323 15.25 -20.63 16.97
C ASN A 323 16.28 -20.43 15.83
N ARG A 324 17.30 -19.58 16.01
CA ARG A 324 18.28 -19.24 14.96
C ARG A 324 18.89 -20.44 14.25
N THR A 325 19.21 -21.50 14.99
CA THR A 325 19.81 -22.72 14.43
C THR A 325 18.84 -23.46 13.51
N ALA A 326 17.56 -23.56 13.91
CA ALA A 326 16.54 -24.19 13.08
C ALA A 326 16.25 -23.34 11.83
N LEU A 327 16.18 -22.01 11.99
CA LEU A 327 15.99 -21.07 10.89
C LEU A 327 17.18 -21.08 9.91
N ALA A 328 18.42 -21.25 10.40
CA ALA A 328 19.63 -21.27 9.58
C ALA A 328 19.66 -22.46 8.59
N THR A 329 18.82 -23.48 8.80
CA THR A 329 18.65 -24.58 7.84
C THR A 329 17.99 -24.14 6.53
N ARG A 330 17.22 -23.04 6.53
CA ARG A 330 16.48 -22.52 5.37
C ARG A 330 16.85 -21.08 5.00
N PHE A 331 17.66 -20.38 5.80
CA PHE A 331 18.07 -18.99 5.55
C PHE A 331 19.57 -18.82 5.74
N GLY A 332 20.25 -18.25 4.75
CA GLY A 332 21.71 -18.11 4.73
C GLY A 332 22.34 -18.60 3.43
N SER A 333 23.56 -19.14 3.52
CA SER A 333 24.35 -19.61 2.37
C SER A 333 24.31 -21.13 2.14
N GLY A 334 23.49 -21.86 2.89
CA GLY A 334 23.36 -23.31 2.76
C GLY A 334 22.73 -23.74 1.43
N PRO A 335 22.95 -25.00 0.98
CA PRO A 335 22.40 -25.51 -0.29
C PRO A 335 20.86 -25.55 -0.31
N ASP A 336 20.26 -25.62 0.86
CA ASP A 336 18.82 -25.66 1.09
C ASP A 336 18.21 -24.28 1.42
N ALA A 337 19.01 -23.21 1.30
CA ALA A 337 18.56 -21.87 1.63
C ALA A 337 17.49 -21.37 0.64
N ARG A 338 16.36 -20.91 1.19
CA ARG A 338 15.25 -20.29 0.46
C ARG A 338 15.53 -18.81 0.15
N ALA A 339 16.32 -18.17 1.01
CA ALA A 339 16.77 -16.80 0.87
C ALA A 339 18.13 -16.58 1.57
N ALA A 340 18.88 -15.56 1.13
CA ALA A 340 20.15 -15.18 1.74
C ALA A 340 19.98 -14.73 3.21
N GLN A 341 18.86 -14.08 3.52
CA GLN A 341 18.44 -13.70 4.86
C GLN A 341 16.95 -13.99 5.03
N MET A 342 16.54 -14.33 6.25
CA MET A 342 15.12 -14.36 6.60
C MET A 342 14.60 -12.92 6.66
N VAL A 343 13.52 -12.64 5.94
CA VAL A 343 12.84 -11.35 6.00
C VAL A 343 11.98 -11.27 7.26
N CYS A 344 12.19 -10.23 8.05
CA CYS A 344 11.37 -9.87 9.20
C CYS A 344 10.68 -8.54 8.88
N HIS A 345 9.49 -8.61 8.30
CA HIS A 345 8.67 -7.43 8.05
C HIS A 345 7.81 -7.13 9.28
N ILE A 346 7.78 -5.86 9.71
CA ILE A 346 7.08 -5.43 10.91
C ILE A 346 6.25 -4.18 10.58
N HIS A 347 4.93 -4.31 10.71
CA HIS A 347 3.98 -3.21 10.54
C HIS A 347 4.15 -2.14 11.63
N CYS A 348 4.35 -0.88 11.23
CA CYS A 348 4.61 0.26 12.12
C CYS A 348 3.99 1.59 11.62
N GLY A 349 2.84 2.00 12.17
CA GLY A 349 2.29 3.35 11.96
C GLY A 349 1.11 3.49 10.99
N GLU A 350 0.24 2.49 10.92
CA GLU A 350 -0.96 2.36 10.09
C GLU A 350 -2.16 2.10 11.02
N GLY A 351 -2.76 3.16 11.58
CA GLY A 351 -3.94 2.92 12.42
C GLY A 351 -4.64 4.15 12.95
N ALA A 352 -5.86 4.38 12.49
CA ALA A 352 -6.71 5.47 12.96
C ALA A 352 -7.34 5.23 14.34
N SER A 353 -7.16 4.06 14.98
CA SER A 353 -7.87 3.51 16.16
C SER A 353 -9.24 2.88 15.90
N SER A 354 -9.73 2.12 16.89
CA SER A 354 -11.09 1.54 17.01
C SER A 354 -12.00 2.29 18.01
N ASN A 355 -11.55 3.45 18.48
CA ASN A 355 -12.32 4.36 19.35
C ASN A 355 -13.53 4.97 18.61
N THR A 356 -14.40 5.65 19.36
CA THR A 356 -15.76 6.04 18.95
C THR A 356 -15.84 6.73 17.59
N ASP A 357 -14.87 7.57 17.26
CA ASP A 357 -14.90 8.38 16.02
C ASP A 357 -14.33 7.65 14.78
N ASN A 358 -13.90 6.38 14.91
CA ASN A 358 -13.44 5.54 13.81
C ASN A 358 -14.40 4.38 13.53
N ARG A 359 -15.69 4.71 13.52
CA ARG A 359 -16.80 3.77 13.32
C ARG A 359 -17.68 4.18 12.14
N SER A 360 -18.47 3.24 11.64
CA SER A 360 -19.67 3.50 10.85
C SER A 360 -20.66 4.35 11.66
N MET A 361 -21.65 5.03 11.03
CA MET A 361 -22.65 5.79 11.78
C MET A 361 -23.51 4.87 12.67
N ILE A 362 -23.91 3.71 12.15
CA ILE A 362 -24.60 2.67 12.94
C ILE A 362 -23.73 2.24 14.12
N GLY A 363 -22.45 1.97 13.88
CA GLY A 363 -21.53 1.54 14.93
C GLY A 363 -21.27 2.62 15.98
N TYR A 364 -21.20 3.89 15.56
CA TYR A 364 -21.12 5.04 16.44
C TYR A 364 -22.32 5.09 17.38
N TYR A 365 -23.54 4.89 16.86
CA TYR A 365 -24.74 4.88 17.69
C TYR A 365 -24.73 3.78 18.72
N TYR A 366 -24.41 2.55 18.30
CA TYR A 366 -24.29 1.42 19.22
C TYR A 366 -23.31 1.71 20.37
N ALA A 367 -22.24 2.45 20.09
CA ALA A 367 -21.21 2.76 21.08
C ALA A 367 -21.55 3.95 22.00
N ASN A 368 -22.36 4.91 21.55
CA ASN A 368 -22.53 6.20 22.24
C ASN A 368 -23.97 6.54 22.65
N ALA A 369 -24.98 5.88 22.10
CA ALA A 369 -26.37 6.08 22.50
C ALA A 369 -26.69 5.31 23.79
N VAL A 370 -27.69 5.80 24.54
CA VAL A 370 -28.18 5.14 25.76
C VAL A 370 -28.86 3.81 25.43
N GLU A 371 -29.62 3.79 24.35
CA GLU A 371 -30.38 2.64 23.88
C GLU A 371 -29.88 2.20 22.49
N PRO A 372 -29.98 0.90 22.15
CA PRO A 372 -29.66 0.43 20.81
C PRO A 372 -30.56 1.07 19.75
N PRO A 373 -30.14 1.10 18.46
CA PRO A 373 -30.95 1.67 17.39
C PRO A 373 -32.26 0.89 17.24
N ASP A 374 -33.37 1.62 17.30
CA ASP A 374 -34.73 1.10 17.19
C ASP A 374 -35.28 1.27 15.76
N ALA A 375 -36.53 0.87 15.52
CA ALA A 375 -37.17 1.04 14.21
C ALA A 375 -37.26 2.53 13.78
N GLY A 376 -37.44 3.44 14.74
CA GLY A 376 -37.47 4.88 14.47
C GLY A 376 -36.13 5.41 13.95
N PHE A 377 -35.02 4.88 14.47
CA PHE A 377 -33.68 5.19 13.98
C PHE A 377 -33.52 4.82 12.51
N TYR A 378 -33.85 3.59 12.12
CA TYR A 378 -33.66 3.11 10.74
C TYR A 378 -34.61 3.80 9.75
N ARG A 379 -35.82 4.17 10.16
CA ARG A 379 -36.68 5.09 9.39
C ARG A 379 -36.02 6.45 9.17
N ALA A 380 -35.48 7.07 10.22
CA ALA A 380 -34.81 8.36 10.11
C ALA A 380 -33.56 8.26 9.21
N TYR A 381 -32.81 7.16 9.32
CA TYR A 381 -31.59 6.97 8.55
C TYR A 381 -31.86 6.68 7.06
N SER A 382 -32.85 5.86 6.73
CA SER A 382 -33.26 5.62 5.33
C SER A 382 -33.80 6.88 4.66
N ALA A 383 -34.56 7.72 5.38
CA ALA A 383 -35.00 9.04 4.92
C ALA A 383 -33.81 10.00 4.73
N TYR A 384 -32.82 9.94 5.62
CA TYR A 384 -31.58 10.71 5.49
C TYR A 384 -30.80 10.32 4.22
N ILE A 385 -30.70 9.01 3.93
CA ILE A 385 -30.06 8.50 2.72
C ILE A 385 -30.75 9.03 1.46
N ALA A 386 -32.09 8.99 1.41
CA ALA A 386 -32.85 9.54 0.29
C ALA A 386 -32.58 11.03 0.06
N ARG A 387 -32.59 11.83 1.14
CA ARG A 387 -32.33 13.28 1.08
C ARG A 387 -30.92 13.59 0.58
N CYS A 388 -29.91 12.87 1.07
CA CYS A 388 -28.52 13.05 0.64
C CYS A 388 -28.33 12.63 -0.82
N LEU A 389 -29.02 11.59 -1.28
CA LEU A 389 -29.02 11.19 -2.68
C LEU A 389 -29.61 12.26 -3.59
N ALA A 390 -30.77 12.83 -3.23
CA ALA A 390 -31.38 13.94 -3.98
C ALA A 390 -30.45 15.17 -4.02
N THR A 391 -29.84 15.52 -2.89
CA THR A 391 -28.90 16.64 -2.79
C THR A 391 -27.67 16.44 -3.69
N CYS A 392 -27.07 15.25 -3.68
CA CYS A 392 -25.87 15.00 -4.47
C CYS A 392 -26.17 15.00 -5.98
N GLN A 393 -27.38 14.60 -6.39
CA GLN A 393 -27.86 14.70 -7.76
C GLN A 393 -28.04 16.15 -8.19
N GLY A 394 -28.74 16.97 -7.38
CA GLY A 394 -28.91 18.41 -7.66
C GLY A 394 -27.57 19.14 -7.80
N ARG A 395 -26.61 18.90 -6.89
CA ARG A 395 -25.26 19.51 -7.00
C ARG A 395 -24.47 19.09 -8.23
N ARG A 396 -24.77 17.93 -8.82
CA ARG A 396 -24.13 17.49 -10.07
C ARG A 396 -24.75 18.13 -11.29
N GLU A 397 -26.01 18.52 -11.21
CA GLU A 397 -26.70 19.29 -12.24
C GLU A 397 -26.22 20.75 -12.22
N GLU A 398 -26.08 21.34 -11.03
CA GLU A 398 -25.55 22.70 -10.84
C GLU A 398 -24.07 22.84 -11.21
N ASP A 399 -23.24 21.86 -10.81
CA ASP A 399 -21.80 21.84 -11.07
C ASP A 399 -21.35 20.49 -11.69
N PRO A 400 -21.54 20.32 -13.02
CA PRO A 400 -21.19 19.08 -13.71
C PRO A 400 -19.68 18.86 -13.84
N ARG A 401 -18.86 19.91 -13.66
CA ARG A 401 -17.40 19.85 -13.80
C ARG A 401 -16.69 19.67 -12.44
N GLY A 402 -17.34 19.98 -11.33
CA GLY A 402 -16.71 20.00 -10.01
C GLY A 402 -15.95 21.32 -9.78
N PRO A 403 -15.31 21.50 -8.61
CA PRO A 403 -14.50 22.67 -8.33
C PRO A 403 -13.45 22.86 -9.43
N TRP A 404 -13.34 24.11 -9.91
CA TRP A 404 -12.58 24.58 -11.06
C TRP A 404 -11.22 23.88 -11.23
N GLY A 405 -10.98 23.30 -12.42
CA GLY A 405 -9.74 22.57 -12.76
C GLY A 405 -9.82 21.04 -12.70
N ALA A 406 -10.89 20.47 -12.11
CA ALA A 406 -11.10 19.02 -12.08
C ALA A 406 -11.80 18.47 -13.35
N GLY A 407 -11.53 17.21 -13.69
CA GLY A 407 -12.28 16.49 -14.73
C GLY A 407 -13.76 16.29 -14.37
N ARG A 408 -14.63 16.17 -15.39
CA ARG A 408 -16.08 15.96 -15.24
C ARG A 408 -16.39 14.84 -14.21
N ARG A 409 -17.34 15.08 -13.29
CA ARG A 409 -17.74 14.07 -12.28
C ARG A 409 -18.22 12.79 -12.96
N LYS A 410 -17.82 11.61 -12.44
CA LYS A 410 -18.26 10.30 -12.96
C LYS A 410 -19.78 10.16 -12.87
N GLY A 411 -20.42 9.66 -13.93
CA GLY A 411 -21.88 9.56 -14.03
C GLY A 411 -22.44 8.22 -13.55
N SER A 412 -22.66 8.03 -12.24
CA SER A 412 -23.30 6.81 -11.69
C SER A 412 -24.68 7.05 -11.06
N GLY A 413 -25.19 8.27 -11.05
CA GLY A 413 -26.43 8.63 -10.34
C GLY A 413 -26.29 8.68 -8.81
N VAL A 414 -25.25 8.08 -8.24
CA VAL A 414 -24.92 8.03 -6.80
C VAL A 414 -23.55 8.62 -6.47
N ALA A 415 -22.80 9.09 -7.47
CA ALA A 415 -21.49 9.73 -7.25
C ALA A 415 -21.63 10.96 -6.35
N GLY A 416 -20.85 11.01 -5.26
CA GLY A 416 -20.93 12.07 -4.26
C GLY A 416 -21.90 11.79 -3.10
N LEU A 417 -22.68 10.70 -3.14
CA LEU A 417 -23.61 10.33 -2.05
C LEU A 417 -22.92 10.26 -0.69
N PHE A 418 -21.74 9.63 -0.62
CA PHE A 418 -21.03 9.45 0.65
C PHE A 418 -20.48 10.77 1.18
N ASP A 419 -20.08 11.68 0.28
CA ASP A 419 -19.68 13.02 0.67
C ASP A 419 -20.86 13.79 1.27
N GLU A 420 -22.10 13.60 0.81
CA GLU A 420 -23.28 14.22 1.43
C GLU A 420 -23.73 13.52 2.73
N LEU A 421 -23.71 12.18 2.76
CA LEU A 421 -24.11 11.41 3.94
C LEU A 421 -23.24 11.74 5.15
N PHE A 422 -21.93 11.88 4.94
CA PHE A 422 -20.95 11.97 6.03
C PHE A 422 -20.33 13.36 6.14
N ARG A 423 -20.94 14.37 5.53
CA ARG A 423 -20.56 15.78 5.72
C ARG A 423 -21.22 16.33 6.98
N ASN A 424 -20.39 16.91 7.86
CA ASN A 424 -20.79 17.75 9.00
C ASN A 424 -21.63 17.07 10.11
N ASP A 425 -21.48 15.77 10.36
CA ASP A 425 -22.15 15.04 11.46
C ASP A 425 -23.67 15.36 11.53
N SER A 426 -24.37 15.32 10.39
CA SER A 426 -25.67 16.00 10.27
C SER A 426 -26.90 15.20 10.73
N LEU A 427 -26.73 13.90 11.03
CA LEU A 427 -27.81 13.07 11.57
C LEU A 427 -27.74 13.04 13.10
N THR A 428 -28.81 13.51 13.75
CA THR A 428 -29.01 13.41 15.20
C THR A 428 -30.28 12.62 15.47
N TYR A 429 -30.20 11.60 16.32
CA TYR A 429 -31.34 10.79 16.75
C TYR A 429 -31.21 10.44 18.23
N GLY A 430 -32.30 10.53 18.99
CA GLY A 430 -32.27 10.23 20.43
C GLY A 430 -31.27 11.07 21.24
N GLY A 431 -30.92 12.28 20.78
CA GLY A 431 -29.88 13.12 21.38
C GLY A 431 -28.44 12.73 21.02
N CYS A 432 -28.23 11.62 20.30
CA CYS A 432 -26.93 11.21 19.78
C CYS A 432 -26.69 11.83 18.40
N ARG A 433 -25.68 12.69 18.28
CA ARG A 433 -25.20 13.22 17.00
C ARG A 433 -24.19 12.24 16.42
N MET A 434 -24.55 11.63 15.29
CA MET A 434 -23.74 10.59 14.67
C MET A 434 -22.48 11.15 14.04
N ARG A 435 -21.39 10.40 14.20
CA ARG A 435 -20.14 10.61 13.46
C ARG A 435 -19.76 9.34 12.73
N ARG A 436 -19.06 9.51 11.60
CA ARG A 436 -18.46 8.40 10.87
C ARG A 436 -16.96 8.61 10.77
N PHE A 437 -16.23 7.51 10.73
CA PHE A 437 -14.85 7.46 10.28
C PHE A 437 -14.63 8.35 9.05
N ASP A 438 -13.77 9.34 9.22
CA ASP A 438 -13.21 10.18 8.16
C ASP A 438 -11.71 10.27 8.41
N ILE A 439 -10.92 9.64 7.53
CA ILE A 439 -9.46 9.63 7.63
C ILE A 439 -8.85 11.04 7.64
N ASN A 440 -9.55 12.04 7.10
CA ASN A 440 -9.08 13.42 7.04
C ASN A 440 -9.57 14.26 8.22
N SER A 441 -10.27 13.67 9.19
CA SER A 441 -10.65 14.39 10.40
C SER A 441 -9.40 14.71 11.22
N GLN A 442 -9.37 15.89 11.87
CA GLN A 442 -8.24 16.28 12.72
C GLN A 442 -7.94 15.23 13.81
N GLN A 443 -8.98 14.59 14.34
CA GLN A 443 -8.85 13.56 15.37
C GLN A 443 -8.26 12.26 14.81
N SER A 444 -8.72 11.79 13.65
CA SER A 444 -8.13 10.61 12.99
C SER A 444 -6.67 10.86 12.65
N ILE A 445 -6.33 12.02 12.09
CA ILE A 445 -4.94 12.43 11.80
C ILE A 445 -4.08 12.42 13.07
N ALA A 446 -4.55 13.04 14.15
CA ALA A 446 -3.81 13.09 15.41
C ALA A 446 -3.62 11.69 16.02
N THR A 447 -4.61 10.80 15.86
CA THR A 447 -4.55 9.43 16.39
C THR A 447 -3.60 8.55 15.59
N VAL A 448 -3.63 8.63 14.25
CA VAL A 448 -2.65 7.97 13.37
C VAL A 448 -1.24 8.42 13.74
N ALA A 449 -1.03 9.73 13.90
CA ALA A 449 0.27 10.28 14.29
C ALA A 449 0.73 9.79 15.67
N TYR A 450 -0.16 9.77 16.66
CA TYR A 450 0.14 9.25 17.99
C TYR A 450 0.54 7.77 17.95
N ASN A 451 -0.24 6.94 17.25
CA ASN A 451 0.00 5.51 17.14
C ASN A 451 1.33 5.24 16.42
N GLY A 452 1.58 5.89 15.28
CA GLY A 452 2.84 5.73 14.54
C GLY A 452 4.07 6.15 15.36
N LYS A 453 3.99 7.29 16.07
CA LYS A 453 5.05 7.74 16.99
C LYS A 453 5.30 6.72 18.10
N ARG A 454 4.23 6.22 18.73
CA ARG A 454 4.32 5.26 19.83
C ARG A 454 4.91 3.91 19.38
N SER A 455 4.46 3.37 18.24
CA SER A 455 4.95 2.11 17.70
C SER A 455 6.45 2.17 17.38
N MET A 456 6.91 3.29 16.81
CA MET A 456 8.33 3.51 16.52
C MET A 456 9.18 3.62 17.79
N MET A 457 8.69 4.29 18.83
CA MET A 457 9.42 4.38 20.11
C MET A 457 9.45 3.04 20.86
N ALA A 458 8.36 2.28 20.85
CA ALA A 458 8.35 0.94 21.41
C ALA A 458 9.33 -0.01 20.70
N MET A 459 9.45 0.10 19.37
CA MET A 459 10.47 -0.61 18.60
C MET A 459 11.89 -0.21 19.03
N ASN A 460 12.16 1.09 19.17
CA ASN A 460 13.44 1.59 19.69
C ASN A 460 13.77 1.05 21.09
N GLU A 461 12.80 1.07 22.01
CA GLU A 461 12.96 0.56 23.37
C GLU A 461 13.30 -0.93 23.36
N SER A 462 12.56 -1.71 22.59
CA SER A 462 12.75 -3.15 22.47
C SER A 462 14.11 -3.49 21.85
N LEU A 463 14.51 -2.81 20.77
CA LEU A 463 15.82 -3.03 20.14
C LEU A 463 16.99 -2.61 21.04
N SER A 464 16.78 -1.62 21.91
CA SER A 464 17.80 -1.11 22.86
C SER A 464 17.83 -1.89 24.17
N GLN A 465 16.88 -2.78 24.41
CA GLN A 465 16.83 -3.58 25.63
C GLN A 465 18.03 -4.55 25.67
N PHE A 466 18.73 -4.58 26.80
CA PHE A 466 19.77 -5.58 27.06
C PHE A 466 19.15 -6.97 27.23
N THR A 467 19.76 -7.95 26.58
CA THR A 467 19.38 -9.36 26.75
C THR A 467 19.98 -9.91 28.04
N ASP A 468 19.29 -10.84 28.72
CA ASP A 468 19.80 -11.55 29.91
C ASP A 468 20.89 -12.60 29.59
N LEU A 469 21.58 -12.47 28.46
CA LEU A 469 22.64 -13.36 28.01
C LEU A 469 23.97 -13.05 28.74
N LYS A 470 24.92 -14.00 28.69
CA LYS A 470 26.19 -13.93 29.43
C LYS A 470 27.03 -12.67 29.15
N GLU A 471 26.89 -12.07 27.97
CA GLU A 471 27.48 -10.78 27.63
C GLU A 471 26.37 -9.75 27.38
N PRO A 472 26.42 -8.57 28.03
CA PRO A 472 25.38 -7.57 27.90
C PRO A 472 25.42 -6.95 26.50
N GLN A 473 24.56 -7.44 25.63
CA GLN A 473 24.28 -6.87 24.32
C GLN A 473 22.81 -6.52 24.20
N THR A 474 22.52 -5.49 23.41
CA THR A 474 21.15 -5.14 23.06
C THR A 474 20.58 -6.13 22.04
N TRP A 475 19.25 -6.23 21.92
CA TRP A 475 18.61 -7.04 20.88
C TRP A 475 19.10 -6.69 19.47
N TYR A 476 19.30 -5.40 19.17
CA TYR A 476 19.84 -4.97 17.89
C TYR A 476 21.22 -5.56 17.60
N GLN A 477 22.15 -5.49 18.56
CA GLN A 477 23.51 -6.02 18.40
C GLN A 477 23.48 -7.54 18.21
N GLN A 478 22.70 -8.26 19.02
CA GLN A 478 22.57 -9.72 18.92
C GLN A 478 22.04 -10.16 17.56
N LEU A 479 20.92 -9.59 17.11
CA LEU A 479 20.25 -10.03 15.89
C LEU A 479 21.03 -9.66 14.62
N THR A 480 21.71 -8.52 14.61
CA THR A 480 22.50 -8.08 13.45
C THR A 480 23.84 -8.79 13.33
N ALA A 481 24.46 -9.18 14.45
CA ALA A 481 25.71 -9.96 14.44
C ALA A 481 25.55 -11.33 13.77
N LEU A 482 24.34 -11.90 13.77
CA LEU A 482 24.05 -13.17 13.11
C LEU A 482 24.07 -13.09 11.57
N ASN A 483 23.88 -11.88 11.00
CA ASN A 483 23.74 -11.65 9.57
C ASN A 483 22.71 -12.57 8.86
N GLN A 484 21.75 -13.10 9.62
CA GLN A 484 20.74 -14.06 9.18
C GLN A 484 19.39 -13.40 8.87
N TYR A 485 19.17 -12.18 9.37
CA TYR A 485 17.89 -11.49 9.35
C TYR A 485 17.97 -10.16 8.59
N SER A 486 16.95 -9.88 7.79
CA SER A 486 16.72 -8.56 7.21
C SER A 486 15.45 -7.96 7.81
N PHE A 487 15.59 -6.86 8.54
CA PHE A 487 14.45 -6.21 9.17
C PHE A 487 13.94 -5.06 8.30
N ARG A 488 12.63 -5.05 8.05
CA ARG A 488 11.95 -3.94 7.40
C ARG A 488 10.78 -3.47 8.26
N LEU A 489 10.72 -2.16 8.48
CA LEU A 489 9.58 -1.53 9.15
C LEU A 489 8.65 -0.96 8.08
N GLY A 490 7.40 -1.42 8.07
CA GLY A 490 6.37 -0.92 7.18
C GLY A 490 5.75 0.37 7.70
N HIS A 491 5.36 1.28 6.82
CA HIS A 491 4.60 2.51 7.12
C HIS A 491 5.23 3.48 8.15
N ALA A 492 6.52 3.34 8.42
CA ALA A 492 7.27 4.04 9.46
C ALA A 492 7.60 5.52 9.12
N PHE A 493 6.58 6.38 8.97
CA PHE A 493 6.76 7.79 8.60
C PHE A 493 7.29 8.68 9.73
N TYR A 494 7.06 8.30 10.99
CA TYR A 494 7.46 9.10 12.14
C TYR A 494 8.81 8.63 12.70
N TYR A 495 9.69 9.59 13.04
CA TYR A 495 11.02 9.32 13.60
C TYR A 495 11.90 8.41 12.74
N ARG A 496 11.65 8.36 11.44
CA ARG A 496 12.32 7.47 10.50
C ARG A 496 13.82 7.74 10.43
N ASN A 497 14.22 9.01 10.35
CA ASN A 497 15.61 9.43 10.46
C ASN A 497 16.28 8.97 11.75
N TYR A 498 15.62 9.16 12.89
CA TYR A 498 16.14 8.73 14.19
C TYR A 498 16.38 7.21 14.20
N MET A 499 15.42 6.43 13.71
CA MET A 499 15.55 4.98 13.60
C MET A 499 16.67 4.57 12.64
N ALA A 500 16.76 5.22 11.48
CA ALA A 500 17.81 4.93 10.49
C ALA A 500 19.22 5.26 11.01
N ALA A 501 19.36 6.35 11.76
CA ALA A 501 20.63 6.76 12.35
C ALA A 501 21.06 5.84 13.50
N ARG A 502 20.11 5.43 14.36
CA ARG A 502 20.40 4.57 15.52
C ARG A 502 20.54 3.09 15.16
N PHE A 503 19.77 2.62 14.17
CA PHE A 503 19.71 1.22 13.76
C PHE A 503 19.94 1.10 12.24
N PRO A 504 21.17 1.32 11.76
CA PRO A 504 21.48 1.47 10.33
C PRO A 504 21.18 0.24 9.46
N LEU A 505 21.02 -0.95 10.03
CA LEU A 505 20.67 -2.15 9.26
C LEU A 505 19.17 -2.37 9.11
N LEU A 506 18.33 -1.55 9.75
CA LEU A 506 16.89 -1.54 9.48
C LEU A 506 16.63 -0.86 8.14
N ALA A 507 15.79 -1.47 7.32
CA ALA A 507 15.23 -0.83 6.15
C ALA A 507 13.74 -0.56 6.35
N PHE A 508 13.12 0.03 5.35
CA PHE A 508 11.72 0.43 5.39
C PHE A 508 11.08 0.08 4.05
N ASP A 509 9.82 -0.31 4.00
CA ASP A 509 9.06 -0.13 2.77
C ASP A 509 8.36 1.22 2.76
N THR A 510 8.25 1.79 1.57
CA THR A 510 7.76 3.16 1.40
C THR A 510 6.56 3.17 0.48
N ASN A 511 5.48 3.78 0.96
CA ASN A 511 4.25 4.04 0.22
C ASN A 511 3.88 5.52 0.38
N LEU A 512 4.05 6.34 -0.66
CA LEU A 512 3.81 7.78 -0.63
C LEU A 512 2.38 8.17 -1.03
N GLY A 513 1.63 7.26 -1.67
CA GLY A 513 0.35 7.53 -2.32
C GLY A 513 -0.89 6.94 -1.65
N SER A 514 -0.73 6.00 -0.71
CA SER A 514 -1.85 5.42 0.04
C SER A 514 -2.60 6.51 0.82
N ASN A 515 -3.92 6.48 0.72
CA ASN A 515 -4.80 7.51 1.26
C ASN A 515 -5.54 7.09 2.51
N ALA A 516 -5.49 5.80 2.85
CA ALA A 516 -6.47 5.25 3.77
C ALA A 516 -5.93 5.11 5.18
N ILE A 517 -4.69 4.69 5.39
CA ILE A 517 -4.19 4.40 6.74
C ILE A 517 -2.69 4.72 6.95
N THR A 518 -1.91 4.99 5.91
CA THR A 518 -0.49 5.28 6.10
C THR A 518 -0.29 6.60 6.85
N GLY A 519 0.75 6.68 7.70
CA GLY A 519 1.16 7.90 8.40
C GLY A 519 1.30 9.16 7.52
N ALA A 520 1.26 9.00 6.20
CA ALA A 520 1.14 10.06 5.19
C ALA A 520 -0.17 10.88 5.27
N SER A 521 -1.25 10.36 5.87
CA SER A 521 -2.47 11.16 6.12
C SER A 521 -2.21 12.34 7.06
N GLY A 522 -1.19 12.23 7.92
CA GLY A 522 -0.68 13.33 8.74
C GLY A 522 0.16 14.37 8.00
N LEU A 523 0.43 14.19 6.70
CA LEU A 523 1.11 15.18 5.86
C LEU A 523 0.16 16.28 5.33
N PHE A 524 -1.14 16.22 5.68
CA PHE A 524 -2.08 17.25 5.29
C PHE A 524 -2.74 17.86 6.53
N ASP A 525 -2.59 19.17 6.70
CA ASP A 525 -3.15 19.89 7.85
C ASP A 525 -4.68 20.05 7.80
N SER A 526 -5.32 19.73 6.66
CA SER A 526 -6.77 19.86 6.48
C SER A 526 -7.35 18.97 5.36
N VAL A 527 -8.67 18.74 5.44
CA VAL A 527 -9.47 18.07 4.41
C VAL A 527 -9.39 18.81 3.06
N GLU A 528 -9.31 20.13 3.10
CA GLU A 528 -9.19 21.00 1.94
C GLU A 528 -7.80 20.88 1.30
N GLY A 529 -6.73 20.88 2.10
CA GLY A 529 -5.36 20.60 1.64
C GLY A 529 -5.26 19.23 0.99
N TYR A 530 -5.92 18.21 1.56
CA TYR A 530 -6.04 16.89 0.96
C TYR A 530 -6.76 16.90 -0.40
N ARG A 531 -7.83 17.69 -0.55
CA ARG A 531 -8.59 17.79 -1.81
C ARG A 531 -7.82 18.50 -2.92
N ILE A 532 -7.00 19.49 -2.57
CA ILE A 532 -6.18 20.26 -3.50
C ILE A 532 -5.04 19.40 -4.05
N ASN A 533 -4.44 18.55 -3.22
CA ASN A 533 -3.26 17.74 -3.56
C ASN A 533 -3.52 16.45 -4.34
N ARG A 534 -4.55 16.47 -5.19
CA ARG A 534 -4.83 15.38 -6.13
C ARG A 534 -3.67 15.09 -7.07
N GLY A 535 -2.82 16.06 -7.40
CA GLY A 535 -1.68 15.83 -8.31
C GLY A 535 -0.62 14.90 -7.73
N PHE A 536 -0.29 15.00 -6.43
CA PHE A 536 0.70 14.09 -5.82
C PHE A 536 0.12 12.68 -5.71
N ARG A 537 -1.18 12.61 -5.43
CA ARG A 537 -1.92 11.35 -5.32
C ARG A 537 -2.17 10.66 -6.66
N HIS A 538 -2.60 11.36 -7.69
CA HIS A 538 -3.00 10.74 -8.96
C HIS A 538 -1.94 10.86 -10.05
N LEU A 539 -0.88 11.62 -9.77
CA LEU A 539 0.22 11.89 -10.69
C LEU A 539 -0.33 12.42 -12.03
N ASP A 540 -1.30 13.32 -11.89
CA ASP A 540 -1.92 14.09 -12.96
C ASP A 540 -2.48 15.38 -12.34
N GLY A 541 -1.90 16.52 -12.72
CA GLY A 541 -2.31 17.86 -12.27
C GLY A 541 -1.33 18.52 -11.29
N TYR A 542 -1.89 19.34 -10.39
CA TYR A 542 -1.15 20.23 -9.50
C TYR A 542 -0.73 19.55 -8.18
N ILE A 543 0.52 19.77 -7.79
CA ILE A 543 1.14 19.30 -6.56
C ILE A 543 1.56 20.54 -5.77
N ASP A 544 1.06 20.70 -4.54
CA ASP A 544 1.51 21.76 -3.64
C ASP A 544 2.96 21.52 -3.23
N THR A 545 3.79 22.55 -3.34
CA THR A 545 5.21 22.49 -2.96
C THR A 545 5.41 22.23 -1.48
N ASP A 546 4.47 22.63 -0.63
CA ASP A 546 4.55 22.41 0.81
C ASP A 546 4.40 20.92 1.12
N VAL A 547 3.62 20.18 0.32
CA VAL A 547 3.50 18.72 0.42
C VAL A 547 4.78 18.01 -0.02
N LEU A 548 5.40 18.47 -1.11
CA LEU A 548 6.71 17.92 -1.54
C LEU A 548 7.80 18.19 -0.50
N GLN A 549 7.73 19.33 0.19
CA GLN A 549 8.66 19.64 1.28
C GLN A 549 8.41 18.73 2.48
N GLN A 550 7.16 18.64 2.98
CA GLN A 550 6.81 17.78 4.11
C GLN A 550 7.11 16.30 3.86
N ALA A 551 6.77 15.78 2.67
CA ALA A 551 7.11 14.41 2.28
C ALA A 551 8.63 14.22 2.17
N GLY A 552 9.35 15.24 1.68
CA GLY A 552 10.82 15.24 1.58
C GLY A 552 11.48 15.20 2.96
N ASP A 553 10.97 15.98 3.91
CA ASP A 553 11.47 16.03 5.29
C ASP A 553 11.12 14.76 6.07
N ALA A 554 10.01 14.09 5.75
CA ALA A 554 9.63 12.83 6.41
C ALA A 554 10.34 11.59 5.85
N VAL A 555 10.78 11.61 4.58
CA VAL A 555 11.25 10.41 3.87
C VAL A 555 12.65 10.57 3.27
N ALA A 556 12.98 11.74 2.74
CA ALA A 556 14.18 11.95 1.93
C ALA A 556 15.38 12.46 2.75
N TYR A 557 15.15 13.30 3.76
CA TYR A 557 16.18 13.84 4.67
C TYR A 557 17.43 14.39 3.95
N LEU A 558 17.24 15.22 2.91
CA LEU A 558 18.29 15.61 1.96
C LEU A 558 19.08 16.88 2.36
N GLY A 559 19.05 17.25 3.63
CA GLY A 559 19.78 18.40 4.18
C GLY A 559 21.19 18.03 4.67
N THR A 560 22.03 19.04 4.92
CA THR A 560 23.34 18.85 5.58
C THR A 560 23.20 18.26 6.98
N ASP A 561 22.05 18.43 7.62
CA ASP A 561 21.73 17.90 8.95
C ASP A 561 21.69 16.36 8.98
N ALA A 562 21.69 15.70 7.82
CA ALA A 562 21.84 14.24 7.71
C ALA A 562 23.30 13.77 7.87
N LEU A 563 24.27 14.68 7.83
CA LEU A 563 25.70 14.40 7.83
C LEU A 563 26.32 14.70 9.19
N ALA A 564 27.33 13.93 9.57
CA ALA A 564 28.17 14.24 10.71
C ALA A 564 29.02 15.49 10.43
N GLU A 565 29.37 16.24 11.47
CA GLU A 565 30.22 17.44 11.38
C GLU A 565 31.52 17.18 10.61
N ALA A 566 32.22 16.08 10.93
CA ALA A 566 33.44 15.69 10.22
C ALA A 566 33.22 15.39 8.73
N GLN A 567 32.04 14.88 8.33
CA GLN A 567 31.71 14.68 6.91
C GLN A 567 31.50 16.03 6.21
N VAL A 568 30.84 16.97 6.88
CA VAL A 568 30.62 18.34 6.36
C VAL A 568 31.96 19.05 6.14
N GLU A 569 32.84 19.04 7.15
CA GLU A 569 34.18 19.61 7.04
C GLU A 569 34.96 19.01 5.87
N GLN A 570 34.91 17.68 5.74
CA GLN A 570 35.61 17.00 4.65
C GLN A 570 35.02 17.33 3.28
N PHE A 571 33.69 17.44 3.12
CA PHE A 571 33.09 17.86 1.86
C PHE A 571 33.47 19.31 1.49
N ILE A 572 33.58 20.20 2.48
CA ILE A 572 34.11 21.56 2.26
C ILE A 572 35.55 21.50 1.78
N ALA A 573 36.40 20.67 2.40
CA ALA A 573 37.78 20.49 1.98
C ALA A 573 37.88 19.92 0.55
N ILE A 574 37.08 18.89 0.23
CA ILE A 574 36.98 18.29 -1.10
C ILE A 574 36.58 19.34 -2.15
N ALA A 575 35.53 20.13 -1.91
CA ALA A 575 35.08 21.15 -2.84
C ALA A 575 36.16 22.19 -3.16
N ASN A 576 37.03 22.50 -2.18
CA ASN A 576 38.13 23.46 -2.32
C ASN A 576 39.45 22.84 -2.82
N SER A 577 39.54 21.51 -2.91
CA SER A 577 40.80 20.79 -3.18
C SER A 577 41.34 20.95 -4.61
N GLN A 578 40.47 21.16 -5.60
CA GLN A 578 40.86 21.20 -7.02
C GLN A 578 40.29 22.42 -7.76
N PRO A 579 40.90 22.86 -8.88
CA PRO A 579 40.44 24.01 -9.67
C PRO A 579 39.07 23.81 -10.30
N THR A 580 38.75 22.60 -10.76
CA THR A 580 37.49 22.29 -11.47
C THR A 580 36.75 21.12 -10.82
N LEU A 581 35.42 21.07 -10.93
CA LEU A 581 34.61 19.99 -10.37
C LEU A 581 34.97 18.60 -10.95
N PRO A 582 35.21 18.42 -12.26
CA PRO A 582 35.68 17.14 -12.79
C PRO A 582 37.02 16.69 -12.19
N GLN A 583 37.93 17.63 -11.90
CA GLN A 583 39.18 17.32 -11.20
C GLN A 583 38.94 16.94 -9.74
N VAL A 584 38.00 17.59 -9.05
CA VAL A 584 37.58 17.21 -7.68
C VAL A 584 37.12 15.74 -7.67
N LEU A 585 36.26 15.37 -8.63
CA LEU A 585 35.66 14.03 -8.75
C LEU A 585 36.61 12.97 -9.32
N ALA A 586 37.71 13.37 -9.98
CA ALA A 586 38.71 12.45 -10.52
C ALA A 586 39.95 12.31 -9.63
N ASN A 587 40.04 13.08 -8.54
CA ASN A 587 41.16 12.99 -7.60
C ASN A 587 41.07 11.69 -6.79
N ASP A 588 42.18 10.95 -6.71
CA ASP A 588 42.24 9.62 -6.10
C ASP A 588 41.91 9.63 -4.60
N ASP A 589 42.41 10.63 -3.85
CA ASP A 589 42.17 10.74 -2.40
C ASP A 589 40.69 11.05 -2.12
N ASN A 590 40.11 11.99 -2.87
CA ASN A 590 38.69 12.32 -2.79
C ASN A 590 37.83 11.12 -3.18
N THR A 591 38.20 10.40 -4.24
CA THR A 591 37.52 9.19 -4.71
C THR A 591 37.51 8.12 -3.64
N GLY A 592 38.68 7.80 -3.07
CA GLY A 592 38.82 6.80 -2.02
C GLY A 592 38.00 7.13 -0.79
N TRP A 593 38.00 8.40 -0.35
CA TRP A 593 37.19 8.82 0.79
C TRP A 593 35.69 8.71 0.51
N ILE A 594 35.20 9.25 -0.60
CA ILE A 594 33.77 9.21 -0.95
C ILE A 594 33.30 7.76 -1.11
N GLN A 595 34.09 6.89 -1.76
CA GLN A 595 33.76 5.48 -1.89
C GLN A 595 33.68 4.78 -0.53
N GLY A 596 34.58 5.07 0.39
CA GLY A 596 34.53 4.57 1.77
C GLY A 596 33.26 5.01 2.52
N GLN A 597 32.84 6.26 2.34
CA GLN A 597 31.60 6.78 2.91
C GLN A 597 30.37 6.09 2.32
N LEU A 598 30.30 5.95 0.99
CA LEU A 598 29.21 5.27 0.30
C LEU A 598 29.08 3.81 0.75
N LEU A 599 30.21 3.09 0.82
CA LEU A 599 30.24 1.69 1.27
C LEU A 599 29.67 1.53 2.69
N THR A 600 30.00 2.47 3.58
CA THR A 600 29.55 2.45 4.98
C THR A 600 28.07 2.82 5.10
N ALA A 601 27.64 3.89 4.44
CA ALA A 601 26.29 4.41 4.55
C ALA A 601 25.22 3.50 3.91
N MET A 602 25.62 2.78 2.86
CA MET A 602 24.73 1.98 2.02
C MET A 602 24.76 0.48 2.31
N ALA A 603 25.45 0.01 3.34
CA ALA A 603 25.41 -1.40 3.70
C ALA A 603 23.96 -1.82 4.04
N PRO A 604 23.47 -3.00 3.58
CA PRO A 604 24.19 -4.04 2.84
C PRO A 604 24.14 -3.91 1.30
N VAL A 605 23.54 -2.86 0.75
CA VAL A 605 23.31 -2.66 -0.68
C VAL A 605 24.60 -2.37 -1.44
N CYS A 606 25.44 -1.48 -0.90
CA CYS A 606 26.75 -1.22 -1.47
C CYS A 606 27.79 -2.19 -0.90
N THR A 607 28.58 -2.78 -1.79
CA THR A 607 29.66 -3.72 -1.51
C THR A 607 30.91 -3.31 -2.28
N PRO A 608 32.09 -3.86 -1.98
CA PRO A 608 33.29 -3.60 -2.78
C PRO A 608 33.14 -3.98 -4.26
N SER A 609 32.21 -4.87 -4.60
CA SER A 609 31.99 -5.33 -5.98
C SER A 609 31.18 -4.37 -6.85
N ASN A 610 30.32 -3.53 -6.26
CA ASN A 610 29.44 -2.60 -6.98
C ASN A 610 29.70 -1.12 -6.64
N ILE A 611 30.60 -0.81 -5.70
CA ILE A 611 30.94 0.56 -5.29
C ILE A 611 31.34 1.47 -6.46
N GLY A 612 32.07 0.94 -7.46
CA GLY A 612 32.45 1.70 -8.64
C GLY A 612 31.26 2.19 -9.47
N ASN A 613 30.15 1.44 -9.48
CA ASN A 613 28.92 1.86 -10.16
C ASN A 613 28.19 2.95 -9.37
N TYR A 614 28.09 2.81 -8.05
CA TYR A 614 27.51 3.83 -7.19
C TYR A 614 28.31 5.13 -7.22
N TYR A 615 29.64 5.06 -7.22
CA TYR A 615 30.48 6.23 -7.36
C TYR A 615 30.27 6.97 -8.69
N LYS A 616 30.15 6.23 -9.81
CA LYS A 616 29.82 6.84 -11.11
C LYS A 616 28.46 7.56 -11.09
N GLN A 617 27.44 6.95 -10.49
CA GLN A 617 26.13 7.59 -10.34
C GLN A 617 26.19 8.81 -9.43
N TYR A 618 26.96 8.75 -8.34
CA TYR A 618 27.21 9.87 -7.45
C TYR A 618 27.83 11.04 -8.22
N CYS A 619 28.92 10.81 -8.96
CA CYS A 619 29.55 11.84 -9.78
C CYS A 619 28.58 12.46 -10.79
N ALA A 620 27.81 11.63 -11.50
CA ALA A 620 26.84 12.11 -12.47
C ALA A 620 25.77 13.03 -11.85
N LEU A 621 25.25 12.68 -10.67
CA LEU A 621 24.30 13.53 -9.95
C LEU A 621 24.95 14.82 -9.45
N VAL A 622 26.17 14.76 -8.91
CA VAL A 622 26.90 15.96 -8.47
C VAL A 622 27.11 16.93 -9.62
N GLU A 623 27.53 16.45 -10.80
CA GLU A 623 27.71 17.27 -12.00
C GLU A 623 26.41 17.91 -12.46
N LEU A 624 25.31 17.15 -12.45
CA LEU A 624 23.99 17.67 -12.82
C LEU A 624 23.49 18.73 -11.83
N ILE A 625 23.74 18.54 -10.54
CA ILE A 625 23.28 19.46 -9.49
C ILE A 625 24.11 20.74 -9.49
N ALA A 626 25.44 20.63 -9.55
CA ALA A 626 26.33 21.78 -9.66
C ALA A 626 26.13 22.54 -10.98
N GLY A 627 25.73 21.83 -12.04
CA GLY A 627 25.56 22.37 -13.38
C GLY A 627 26.85 23.00 -13.90
N GLN A 628 26.73 24.18 -14.50
CA GLN A 628 27.87 24.95 -15.01
C GLN A 628 28.47 25.91 -13.97
N SER A 629 28.05 25.81 -12.71
CA SER A 629 28.54 26.71 -11.67
C SER A 629 30.03 26.51 -11.41
N THR A 630 30.77 27.60 -11.24
CA THR A 630 32.17 27.58 -10.75
C THR A 630 32.27 27.90 -9.26
N VAL A 631 31.13 28.13 -8.59
CA VAL A 631 31.07 28.54 -7.19
C VAL A 631 31.29 27.33 -6.27
N LYS A 632 32.36 27.36 -5.48
CA LYS A 632 32.74 26.27 -4.56
C LYS A 632 31.65 25.89 -3.57
N ALA A 633 30.89 26.87 -3.08
CA ALA A 633 29.76 26.62 -2.17
C ALA A 633 28.66 25.77 -2.85
N LEU A 634 28.42 25.96 -4.15
CA LEU A 634 27.46 25.15 -4.91
C LEU A 634 28.00 23.74 -5.21
N TRP A 635 29.33 23.58 -5.31
CA TRP A 635 29.94 22.26 -5.41
C TRP A 635 29.85 21.48 -4.10
N PHE A 636 30.12 22.15 -2.98
CA PHE A 636 29.90 21.58 -1.64
C PHE A 636 28.44 21.13 -1.47
N ASP A 637 27.48 22.01 -1.78
CA ASP A 637 26.05 21.70 -1.68
C ASP A 637 25.68 20.50 -2.57
N ALA A 638 26.19 20.43 -3.81
CA ALA A 638 25.98 19.29 -4.70
C ALA A 638 26.58 17.99 -4.15
N LEU A 639 27.83 18.01 -3.66
CA LEU A 639 28.50 16.85 -3.08
C LEU A 639 27.75 16.32 -1.85
N ALA A 640 27.39 17.21 -0.93
CA ALA A 640 26.73 16.90 0.33
C ALA A 640 25.30 16.37 0.10
N ARG A 641 24.48 17.08 -0.68
CA ARG A 641 23.11 16.66 -0.98
C ARG A 641 23.07 15.34 -1.74
N THR A 642 23.95 15.15 -2.72
CA THR A 642 24.02 13.87 -3.44
C THR A 642 24.38 12.74 -2.48
N PHE A 643 25.29 12.95 -1.54
CA PHE A 643 25.64 11.90 -0.58
C PHE A 643 24.45 11.54 0.32
N ALA A 644 23.68 12.53 0.77
CA ALA A 644 22.46 12.30 1.56
C ALA A 644 21.44 11.40 0.82
N VAL A 645 21.29 11.53 -0.50
CA VAL A 645 20.43 10.65 -1.33
C VAL A 645 20.87 9.19 -1.21
N PHE A 646 22.19 8.93 -1.31
CA PHE A 646 22.73 7.58 -1.22
C PHE A 646 22.60 7.03 0.22
N GLN A 647 22.85 7.85 1.23
CA GLN A 647 22.62 7.48 2.64
C GLN A 647 21.16 7.12 2.92
N ASN A 648 20.22 7.74 2.18
CA ASN A 648 18.79 7.54 2.33
C ASN A 648 18.23 6.32 1.57
N TRP A 649 19.09 5.43 1.07
CA TRP A 649 18.73 4.26 0.24
C TRP A 649 17.58 3.39 0.81
N ARG A 650 17.43 3.33 2.14
CA ARG A 650 16.41 2.53 2.84
C ARG A 650 14.99 2.90 2.47
N ASN A 651 14.77 4.09 1.91
CA ASN A 651 13.47 4.60 1.52
C ASN A 651 13.12 4.26 0.07
N TYR A 652 14.07 3.71 -0.70
CA TYR A 652 13.87 3.35 -2.10
C TYR A 652 13.28 1.95 -2.28
N LEU A 653 13.07 1.21 -1.18
CA LEU A 653 12.31 -0.02 -1.19
C LEU A 653 10.83 0.34 -1.14
N LEU A 654 10.14 0.21 -2.27
CA LEU A 654 8.74 0.59 -2.39
C LEU A 654 7.83 -0.62 -2.20
N GLY A 655 6.73 -0.41 -1.48
CA GLY A 655 5.66 -1.38 -1.26
C GLY A 655 4.32 -0.72 -1.47
N ALA A 656 3.35 -1.45 -2.02
CA ALA A 656 2.06 -0.88 -2.35
C ALA A 656 0.91 -1.35 -1.44
N ASP A 657 1.22 -2.24 -0.49
CA ASP A 657 0.32 -2.62 0.59
C ASP A 657 -1.06 -3.16 0.14
N GLY A 658 -1.07 -3.82 -1.03
CA GLY A 658 -2.29 -4.30 -1.67
C GLY A 658 -2.90 -3.29 -2.64
N GLN A 659 -2.30 -3.20 -3.83
CA GLN A 659 -2.64 -2.31 -4.96
C GLN A 659 -4.10 -2.34 -5.44
N GLY A 660 -4.86 -3.36 -5.07
CA GLY A 660 -6.28 -3.47 -5.38
C GLY A 660 -7.19 -2.90 -4.28
N VAL A 661 -6.71 -2.88 -3.04
CA VAL A 661 -7.39 -2.26 -1.88
C VAL A 661 -7.13 -0.78 -1.88
N GLU A 662 -5.85 -0.43 -1.97
CA GLU A 662 -5.39 0.93 -2.06
C GLU A 662 -5.62 1.46 -3.47
N HIS A 663 -6.04 2.71 -3.59
CA HIS A 663 -6.23 3.35 -4.89
C HIS A 663 -4.88 3.85 -5.48
N THR A 664 -3.79 3.11 -5.25
CA THR A 664 -2.42 3.39 -5.71
C THR A 664 -1.73 2.07 -6.10
N ASP A 665 -0.80 2.13 -7.06
CA ASP A 665 0.03 1.00 -7.46
C ASP A 665 1.52 1.31 -7.26
N VAL A 666 2.37 0.28 -7.31
CA VAL A 666 3.82 0.48 -7.03
C VAL A 666 4.53 1.33 -8.09
N GLN A 667 3.97 1.41 -9.30
CA GLN A 667 4.53 2.23 -10.37
C GLN A 667 4.26 3.71 -10.11
N ASP A 668 3.08 4.02 -9.57
CA ASP A 668 2.76 5.35 -9.05
C ASP A 668 3.66 5.69 -7.85
N GLU A 669 3.89 4.76 -6.92
CA GLU A 669 4.82 5.00 -5.79
C GLU A 669 6.25 5.29 -6.26
N PHE A 670 6.70 4.56 -7.28
CA PHE A 670 8.01 4.79 -7.87
C PHE A 670 8.14 6.18 -8.48
N LEU A 671 7.13 6.59 -9.25
CA LEU A 671 7.13 7.92 -9.84
C LEU A 671 7.08 9.01 -8.77
N ARG A 672 6.30 8.85 -7.68
CA ARG A 672 6.32 9.78 -6.53
C ARG A 672 7.71 9.91 -5.94
N MET A 673 8.40 8.79 -5.70
CA MET A 673 9.76 8.81 -5.15
C MET A 673 10.75 9.50 -6.09
N VAL A 674 10.69 9.20 -7.39
CA VAL A 674 11.54 9.84 -8.41
C VAL A 674 11.33 11.35 -8.42
N ILE A 675 10.07 11.80 -8.45
CA ILE A 675 9.72 13.23 -8.43
C ILE A 675 10.17 13.90 -7.13
N LEU A 676 9.96 13.25 -5.99
CA LEU A 676 10.30 13.79 -4.68
C LEU A 676 11.81 14.03 -4.57
N VAL A 677 12.62 13.01 -4.90
CA VAL A 677 14.08 13.11 -4.88
C VAL A 677 14.56 14.14 -5.90
N ALA A 678 14.01 14.11 -7.12
CA ALA A 678 14.34 15.05 -8.17
C ALA A 678 14.06 16.49 -7.75
N TYR A 679 12.88 16.79 -7.21
CA TYR A 679 12.47 18.11 -6.73
C TYR A 679 13.40 18.64 -5.63
N GLN A 680 13.74 17.78 -4.67
CA GLN A 680 14.60 18.17 -3.55
C GLN A 680 16.04 18.47 -3.98
N LEU A 681 16.55 17.73 -4.95
CA LEU A 681 17.88 17.93 -5.53
C LEU A 681 17.93 19.05 -6.59
N LEU A 682 16.78 19.64 -6.98
CA LEU A 682 16.74 20.66 -8.03
C LEU A 682 17.72 21.80 -7.72
N PRO A 683 18.65 22.15 -8.63
CA PRO A 683 19.63 23.20 -8.42
C PRO A 683 18.98 24.56 -8.21
N SER A 684 19.53 25.35 -7.29
CA SER A 684 19.08 26.72 -7.09
C SER A 684 19.30 27.54 -8.37
N GLY A 685 18.26 28.25 -8.81
CA GLY A 685 18.32 29.15 -9.95
C GLY A 685 18.26 28.50 -11.34
N GLN A 686 18.20 27.17 -11.45
CA GLN A 686 18.00 26.52 -12.74
C GLN A 686 16.54 26.53 -13.18
N SER A 687 16.32 26.83 -14.47
CA SER A 687 15.00 26.84 -15.11
C SER A 687 14.74 25.61 -16.01
N VAL A 688 15.72 24.73 -16.15
CA VAL A 688 15.61 23.56 -17.03
C VAL A 688 16.03 22.32 -16.27
N VAL A 689 15.13 21.34 -16.22
CA VAL A 689 15.42 19.99 -15.73
C VAL A 689 15.79 19.14 -16.93
N VAL A 690 17.06 18.80 -17.07
CA VAL A 690 17.53 17.94 -18.15
C VAL A 690 17.01 16.51 -17.94
N ASN A 691 16.54 15.86 -19.00
CA ASN A 691 16.04 14.49 -18.96
C ASN A 691 16.97 13.49 -18.24
N THR A 692 18.29 13.63 -18.45
CA THR A 692 19.32 12.79 -17.82
C THR A 692 19.27 12.84 -16.30
N TYR A 693 18.79 13.94 -15.71
CA TYR A 693 18.64 14.06 -14.27
C TYR A 693 17.59 13.09 -13.70
N LEU A 694 16.39 13.07 -14.29
CA LEU A 694 15.37 12.09 -13.92
C LEU A 694 15.80 10.66 -14.27
N THR A 695 16.56 10.47 -15.36
CA THR A 695 17.14 9.16 -15.71
C THR A 695 18.14 8.66 -14.68
N THR A 696 19.02 9.50 -14.15
CA THR A 696 20.01 9.09 -13.14
C THR A 696 19.33 8.80 -11.80
N VAL A 697 18.37 9.62 -11.38
CA VAL A 697 17.61 9.40 -10.12
C VAL A 697 16.85 8.07 -10.16
N GLN A 698 16.12 7.79 -11.24
CA GLN A 698 15.36 6.54 -11.34
C GLN A 698 16.28 5.31 -11.40
N GLN A 699 17.45 5.42 -12.06
CA GLN A 699 18.45 4.34 -12.12
C GLN A 699 19.03 4.04 -10.73
N LEU A 700 19.31 5.06 -9.93
CA LEU A 700 19.77 4.88 -8.56
C LEU A 700 18.75 4.13 -7.71
N ILE A 701 17.47 4.56 -7.74
CA ILE A 701 16.39 3.93 -6.96
C ILE A 701 16.23 2.46 -7.36
N VAL A 702 16.23 2.14 -8.65
CA VAL A 702 16.13 0.76 -9.15
C VAL A 702 17.37 -0.07 -8.80
N ALA A 703 18.57 0.51 -8.88
CA ALA A 703 19.81 -0.17 -8.51
C ALA A 703 19.84 -0.53 -7.03
N VAL A 704 19.46 0.40 -6.15
CA VAL A 704 19.37 0.18 -4.71
C VAL A 704 18.39 -0.95 -4.38
N ALA A 705 17.19 -0.91 -4.96
CA ALA A 705 16.21 -1.98 -4.80
C ALA A 705 16.80 -3.33 -5.25
N THR A 706 17.35 -3.38 -6.46
CA THR A 706 17.93 -4.61 -7.02
C THR A 706 19.03 -5.18 -6.12
N ASP A 707 19.96 -4.35 -5.66
CA ASP A 707 21.06 -4.80 -4.83
C ASP A 707 20.61 -5.20 -3.42
N TYR A 708 19.60 -4.54 -2.85
CA TYR A 708 18.96 -4.99 -1.61
C TYR A 708 18.26 -6.35 -1.78
N TRP A 709 17.56 -6.57 -2.90
CA TRP A 709 16.98 -7.87 -3.23
C TRP A 709 18.07 -8.96 -3.33
N CYS A 710 19.19 -8.63 -3.98
CA CYS A 710 20.32 -9.56 -4.09
C CYS A 710 20.97 -9.88 -2.74
N ALA A 711 21.07 -8.90 -1.84
CA ALA A 711 21.64 -9.08 -0.52
C ALA A 711 20.74 -9.91 0.41
N THR A 712 19.41 -9.83 0.26
CA THR A 712 18.45 -10.39 1.21
C THR A 712 17.73 -11.65 0.70
N ILE A 713 17.41 -11.72 -0.59
CA ILE A 713 16.62 -12.81 -1.17
C ILE A 713 17.49 -13.73 -2.01
N SER A 714 17.98 -13.26 -3.15
CA SER A 714 18.68 -14.12 -4.12
C SER A 714 19.51 -13.29 -5.10
N SER A 715 20.61 -13.84 -5.60
CA SER A 715 21.46 -13.20 -6.63
C SER A 715 20.78 -12.90 -7.96
N ALA A 716 19.58 -13.44 -8.19
CA ALA A 716 18.78 -13.14 -9.37
C ALA A 716 18.29 -11.68 -9.36
N LYS A 717 18.36 -11.04 -10.54
CA LYS A 717 18.03 -9.62 -10.72
C LYS A 717 16.74 -9.47 -11.53
N PRO A 718 15.60 -9.19 -10.88
CA PRO A 718 14.38 -8.85 -11.59
C PRO A 718 14.61 -7.68 -12.54
N ALA A 719 14.37 -7.89 -13.84
CA ALA A 719 14.62 -6.86 -14.85
C ALA A 719 13.45 -5.85 -14.91
N PRO A 720 13.73 -4.54 -15.01
CA PRO A 720 12.69 -3.55 -15.21
C PRO A 720 12.04 -3.75 -16.60
N PRO A 721 10.71 -3.90 -16.69
CA PRO A 721 10.02 -4.05 -17.97
C PRO A 721 9.80 -2.69 -18.66
N ASN A 722 9.04 -2.73 -19.78
CA ASN A 722 8.70 -1.59 -20.63
C ASN A 722 8.34 -0.32 -19.85
N ALA A 723 8.92 0.80 -20.29
CA ALA A 723 8.82 2.08 -19.63
C ALA A 723 7.64 2.94 -20.13
N THR A 724 7.24 3.93 -19.33
CA THR A 724 6.13 4.85 -19.64
C THR A 724 6.65 6.29 -19.75
N PRO A 725 6.23 7.07 -20.76
CA PRO A 725 6.69 8.46 -20.86
C PRO A 725 6.06 9.34 -19.77
N LEU A 726 6.82 10.32 -19.31
CA LEU A 726 6.41 11.49 -18.55
C LEU A 726 6.55 12.72 -19.45
N TYR A 727 5.45 13.44 -19.68
CA TYR A 727 5.45 14.56 -20.62
C TYR A 727 5.83 15.89 -19.96
N PHE A 728 5.31 16.14 -18.77
CA PHE A 728 5.49 17.42 -18.06
C PHE A 728 5.90 17.19 -16.61
N PHE A 729 6.89 17.97 -16.18
CA PHE A 729 7.31 18.15 -14.79
C PHE A 729 7.95 19.54 -14.71
N ASP A 730 7.18 20.51 -14.23
CA ASP A 730 7.53 21.92 -14.20
C ASP A 730 6.91 22.62 -12.99
N GLY A 731 7.44 23.78 -12.60
CA GLY A 731 6.94 24.53 -11.45
C GLY A 731 7.97 25.44 -10.81
N TYR A 732 7.75 25.79 -9.55
CA TYR A 732 8.70 26.54 -8.74
C TYR A 732 9.15 25.72 -7.53
N LYS A 733 10.42 25.91 -7.13
CA LYS A 733 10.91 25.48 -5.81
C LYS A 733 10.77 26.65 -4.83
N ALA A 734 9.58 26.84 -4.27
CA ALA A 734 9.24 27.96 -3.38
C ALA A 734 8.08 27.57 -2.45
N PRO A 735 7.99 28.12 -1.22
CA PRO A 735 6.83 27.92 -0.35
C PRO A 735 5.53 28.40 -1.00
N ALA A 736 4.41 27.74 -0.67
CA ALA A 736 3.07 28.09 -1.15
C ALA A 736 2.97 28.23 -2.69
N SER A 737 3.63 27.33 -3.42
CA SER A 737 3.67 27.29 -4.87
C SER A 737 3.20 25.92 -5.40
N VAL A 738 3.43 25.67 -6.68
CA VAL A 738 2.93 24.47 -7.37
C VAL A 738 3.97 23.85 -8.30
N VAL A 739 3.94 22.53 -8.34
CA VAL A 739 4.57 21.69 -9.35
C VAL A 739 3.46 21.00 -10.15
N THR A 740 3.60 20.96 -11.47
CA THR A 740 2.68 20.24 -12.35
C THR A 740 3.32 18.97 -12.86
N LEU A 741 2.50 17.93 -13.02
CA LEU A 741 2.91 16.67 -13.63
C LEU A 741 1.81 16.15 -14.56
N SER A 742 2.20 15.63 -15.73
CA SER A 742 1.25 14.91 -16.58
C SER A 742 1.86 13.73 -17.32
N ARG A 743 1.06 12.67 -17.41
CA ARG A 743 1.37 11.38 -18.03
C ARG A 743 0.46 11.13 -19.24
N PRO A 744 0.83 10.23 -20.16
CA PRO A 744 -0.09 9.73 -21.17
C PRO A 744 -1.35 9.19 -20.50
N LYS A 745 -2.52 9.65 -20.95
CA LYS A 745 -3.77 9.05 -20.50
C LYS A 745 -3.81 7.60 -21.00
N PRO A 746 -4.20 6.63 -20.15
CA PRO A 746 -4.47 5.27 -20.62
C PRO A 746 -5.44 5.34 -21.80
N ALA A 747 -5.17 4.58 -22.86
CA ALA A 747 -6.05 4.53 -24.02
C ALA A 747 -7.48 4.24 -23.55
N LYS A 748 -8.45 5.05 -23.98
CA LYS A 748 -9.88 4.76 -23.79
C LYS A 748 -10.24 3.66 -24.79
N THR A 749 -10.11 2.40 -24.39
CA THR A 749 -10.69 1.27 -25.12
C THR A 749 -11.98 0.84 -24.46
#